data_AF-A0A3D3MRT4-F1
#
_entry.id   AF-A0A3D3MRT4-F1
#
_cell.length_a   1.000
_cell.length_b   1.000
_cell.length_c   1.000
_cell.angle_alpha   90.00
_cell.angle_beta   90.00
_cell.angle_gamma   90.00
#
_symmetry.space_group_name_H-M   'P 1'
#
loop_
_entity.id
_entity.type
_entity.pdbx_description
1 polymer ?
#
loop_
_entity_poly.entity_id
_entity_poly.type
_entity_poly.pdbx_seq_one_letter_code
_entity_poly.pdbx_strand_id
1 'polypeptide(L)'
;MKKILIALTSLWMTTSAMADQVTPEYTIQGNDTTCQIFIYSPGEKEGLHLAFLTDDDSWHDVGQLCSSDYGPWGKEKKMFTPYVIHANDGTWRALWTVNDNAPCFATAYSEDLVTWRPQDFPRMKERGCKEPIGFAMEDGTFDIYFKTSQGKRYVHASHDFRTFEEAEEPSTIEDIAWLRDTATVSGKVYQGNTFDVPKIHLDYIRHYFDVLAEDAHMSKESFDDDESRFSQLPSTIEATLQVDMTHQKPISDHLFGVFFEDISYAADGGLYAEMVQNRDFEYTSADHRGWKATTAWQSAHGIEVGTDHPLSENNPHYATLSVDTLWNIGWDGMRIRRGEGYDFSFYARNMDVDKRQIEVALIAKDCTVAASGKIKVVGKAWTKYDLPLWVDPKKKEKALDGVDLSQCRLAVIPLKKGATAVDMVSLFPHDTFLGRKNGLRKDLAQAIADLHPKFVRFPGGCMSHGQGLDNIYHWTESIGPLQDRKPAKNIWNYHQTRGLGFYEYFQFCEDIGAEPLPVLAAGVPCQNSAADKDGYAGQQGGIPMKEMPAYCEEILHLIEWANGDPSTNKWAKMRADAGHPAPFNLKYIGIGNEDLVSTVFEERYLMICKAIKEKYPQITVCGTVGPFHEPSADYLEGWAFAKKHHPYIDEVDEHYYESPGWFLHHQDYYDNYDRKGPKVYLGEYAGNSKNKTWNALAEGIYLCNVERNGDIVAMTSYAPLLCHQNHKNWDPDMIYFNQDTLTTTPNYDMQKFFSTHSGDRYVNSTLEADQSVAYRIGTSVVKDSKNGKTYLKVINALPRTLRLKVEGTSLGTVTVPKYSYQVFEL
;
A
#
# COMPACT_ATOMS: atom_id res chain seq x y z
N MET A 1 40.39 -7.72 -59.87
CA MET A 1 41.70 -7.16 -59.45
C MET A 1 41.66 -7.06 -57.93
N LYS A 2 42.04 -8.11 -57.17
CA LYS A 2 43.32 -8.32 -56.42
C LYS A 2 43.69 -7.12 -55.52
N LYS A 3 43.83 -7.18 -54.18
CA LYS A 3 44.50 -8.14 -53.25
C LYS A 3 43.93 -7.93 -51.81
N ILE A 4 43.63 -8.93 -50.97
CA ILE A 4 44.48 -9.79 -50.08
C ILE A 4 45.21 -9.02 -48.96
N LEU A 5 44.92 -9.33 -47.67
CA LEU A 5 45.78 -9.93 -46.60
C LEU A 5 45.26 -9.53 -45.18
N ILE A 6 44.63 -10.43 -44.40
CA ILE A 6 45.14 -11.22 -43.24
C ILE A 6 46.04 -10.46 -42.24
N ALA A 7 45.58 -10.28 -40.99
CA ALA A 7 46.19 -10.78 -39.73
C ALA A 7 45.81 -9.97 -38.46
N LEU A 8 45.33 -10.68 -37.42
CA LEU A 8 45.61 -10.55 -35.96
C LEU A 8 45.42 -9.15 -35.30
N THR A 9 44.71 -8.96 -34.18
CA THR A 9 44.71 -9.65 -32.87
C THR A 9 43.49 -9.17 -32.07
N SER A 10 42.80 -10.08 -31.39
CA SER A 10 41.74 -9.77 -30.42
C SER A 10 42.33 -9.27 -29.10
N LEU A 11 42.07 -8.00 -28.76
CA LEU A 11 42.19 -7.48 -27.41
C LEU A 11 40.80 -7.00 -26.98
N TRP A 12 40.28 -7.59 -25.91
CA TRP A 12 39.07 -7.16 -25.23
C TRP A 12 39.27 -5.73 -24.71
N MET A 13 38.41 -4.80 -25.15
CA MET A 13 38.09 -3.60 -24.40
C MET A 13 36.57 -3.57 -24.22
N THR A 14 36.21 -3.51 -22.94
CA THR A 14 34.89 -3.25 -22.38
C THR A 14 34.25 -2.05 -23.07
N THR A 15 33.12 -2.27 -23.74
CA THR A 15 32.23 -1.19 -24.19
C THR A 15 31.45 -0.70 -22.97
N SER A 16 31.80 0.49 -22.47
CA SER A 16 30.91 1.30 -21.65
C SER A 16 29.64 1.58 -22.45
N ALA A 17 28.49 1.30 -21.85
CA ALA A 17 27.20 1.66 -22.40
C ALA A 17 27.14 3.18 -22.52
N MET A 18 26.98 3.70 -23.74
CA MET A 18 26.58 5.09 -23.94
C MET A 18 25.11 5.19 -23.57
N ALA A 19 24.81 5.99 -22.56
CA ALA A 19 23.46 6.41 -22.24
C ALA A 19 22.85 7.08 -23.48
N ASP A 20 21.59 6.75 -23.78
CA ASP A 20 20.81 7.41 -24.82
C ASP A 20 20.83 8.93 -24.55
N GLN A 21 21.32 9.72 -25.51
CA GLN A 21 21.22 11.17 -25.46
C GLN A 21 19.74 11.57 -25.61
N VAL A 22 19.08 11.83 -24.48
CA VAL A 22 17.79 12.52 -24.45
C VAL A 22 18.02 13.96 -24.92
N THR A 23 17.20 14.42 -25.87
CA THR A 23 17.24 15.80 -26.34
C THR A 23 16.45 16.65 -25.34
N PRO A 24 17.01 17.71 -24.74
CA PRO A 24 16.27 18.56 -23.80
C PRO A 24 15.08 19.23 -24.49
N GLU A 25 13.96 19.38 -23.78
CA GLU A 25 12.71 19.94 -24.33
C GLU A 25 12.85 21.38 -24.85
N TYR A 26 13.88 22.10 -24.40
CA TYR A 26 14.28 23.39 -24.95
C TYR A 26 15.80 23.45 -25.14
N THR A 27 16.26 24.36 -26.00
CA THR A 27 17.69 24.58 -26.25
C THR A 27 17.99 26.06 -26.07
N ILE A 28 18.98 26.37 -25.23
CA ILE A 28 19.44 27.74 -25.00
C ILE A 28 20.01 28.28 -26.32
N GLN A 29 19.40 29.32 -26.88
CA GLN A 29 19.99 30.01 -28.03
C GLN A 29 20.90 31.11 -27.49
N GLY A 30 22.14 31.22 -27.98
CA GLY A 30 23.18 32.11 -27.44
C GLY A 30 22.90 33.62 -27.45
N ASN A 31 21.63 34.04 -27.64
CA ASN A 31 21.12 35.41 -27.55
C ASN A 31 19.95 35.56 -26.54
N ASP A 32 19.64 34.54 -25.73
CA ASP A 32 18.58 34.63 -24.72
C ASP A 32 18.94 35.65 -23.63
N THR A 33 17.98 36.52 -23.26
CA THR A 33 18.17 37.41 -22.10
C THR A 33 18.32 36.57 -20.84
N THR A 34 19.26 36.93 -19.96
CA THR A 34 19.43 36.26 -18.67
C THR A 34 18.60 36.95 -17.59
N CYS A 35 18.18 36.18 -16.59
CA CYS A 35 17.54 36.68 -15.38
C CYS A 35 18.14 35.99 -14.16
N GLN A 36 18.05 36.65 -13.00
CA GLN A 36 18.50 36.07 -11.74
C GLN A 36 17.39 35.29 -11.07
N ILE A 37 17.71 34.07 -10.64
CA ILE A 37 16.89 33.25 -9.76
C ILE A 37 17.60 33.05 -8.43
N PHE A 38 16.82 32.83 -7.38
CA PHE A 38 17.27 32.56 -6.02
C PHE A 38 16.55 31.33 -5.50
N ILE A 39 17.31 30.28 -5.21
CA ILE A 39 16.79 29.02 -4.71
C ILE A 39 17.02 28.95 -3.21
N TYR A 40 15.95 28.72 -2.45
CA TYR A 40 15.95 28.83 -0.99
C TYR A 40 14.93 27.90 -0.35
N SER A 41 14.87 27.84 0.98
CA SER A 41 13.77 27.20 1.70
C SER A 41 13.13 28.20 2.66
N PRO A 42 11.81 28.46 2.58
CA PRO A 42 11.16 29.41 3.47
C PRO A 42 11.13 28.95 4.95
N GLY A 43 11.19 27.63 5.16
CA GLY A 43 11.18 26.97 6.45
C GLY A 43 11.36 25.45 6.33
N GLU A 44 11.67 24.78 7.45
CA GLU A 44 12.03 23.35 7.48
C GLU A 44 10.99 22.39 6.88
N LYS A 45 9.73 22.80 6.77
CA LYS A 45 8.62 22.00 6.20
C LYS A 45 8.07 22.57 4.90
N GLU A 46 8.65 23.65 4.41
CA GLU A 46 8.20 24.38 3.23
C GLU A 46 9.02 23.99 2.00
N GLY A 47 9.92 23.00 2.10
CA GLY A 47 10.65 22.47 0.94
C GLY A 47 11.59 23.49 0.28
N LEU A 48 12.02 23.15 -0.93
CA LEU A 48 12.87 23.97 -1.79
C LEU A 48 11.98 24.88 -2.65
N HIS A 49 12.28 26.17 -2.69
CA HIS A 49 11.54 27.19 -3.43
C HIS A 49 12.44 27.91 -4.41
N LEU A 50 11.84 28.46 -5.45
CA LEU A 50 12.50 29.37 -6.39
C LEU A 50 11.84 30.75 -6.34
N ALA A 51 12.65 31.79 -6.27
CA ALA A 51 12.26 33.16 -6.55
C ALA A 51 13.05 33.71 -7.75
N PHE A 52 12.53 34.73 -8.42
CA PHE A 52 13.24 35.47 -9.46
C PHE A 52 13.31 36.96 -9.15
N LEU A 53 14.35 37.62 -9.66
CA LEU A 53 14.54 39.06 -9.54
C LEU A 53 13.80 39.79 -10.66
N THR A 54 12.93 40.74 -10.32
CA THR A 54 12.20 41.59 -11.25
C THR A 54 12.98 42.85 -11.63
N ASP A 55 12.49 43.55 -12.65
CA ASP A 55 13.07 44.81 -13.15
C ASP A 55 13.09 45.95 -12.12
N ASP A 56 12.33 45.84 -11.03
CA ASP A 56 12.31 46.80 -9.91
C ASP A 56 13.22 46.40 -8.74
N ASP A 57 14.16 45.49 -8.98
CA ASP A 57 15.12 44.95 -8.01
C ASP A 57 14.44 44.27 -6.81
N SER A 58 13.29 43.64 -7.01
CA SER A 58 12.57 42.87 -5.98
C SER A 58 12.50 41.38 -6.29
N TRP A 59 12.52 40.55 -5.24
CA TRP A 59 12.46 39.09 -5.39
C TRP A 59 11.03 38.59 -5.26
N HIS A 60 10.58 37.85 -6.27
CA HIS A 60 9.25 37.27 -6.34
C HIS A 60 9.32 35.74 -6.29
N ASP A 61 8.69 35.15 -5.26
CA ASP A 61 8.53 33.69 -5.14
C ASP A 61 7.67 33.14 -6.29
N VAL A 62 8.10 32.01 -6.84
CA VAL A 62 7.40 31.28 -7.92
C VAL A 62 6.63 30.10 -7.33
N GLY A 63 7.27 29.31 -6.48
CA GLY A 63 6.66 28.12 -5.88
C GLY A 63 7.67 27.11 -5.33
N GLN A 64 7.13 26.06 -4.71
CA GLN A 64 7.89 24.94 -4.16
C GLN A 64 8.30 23.98 -5.30
N LEU A 65 9.61 23.78 -5.47
CA LEU A 65 10.21 22.87 -6.45
C LEU A 65 10.16 21.40 -6.00
N CYS A 66 10.53 21.12 -4.74
CA CYS A 66 10.47 19.78 -4.16
C CYS A 66 10.45 19.84 -2.62
N SER A 67 10.10 18.73 -1.97
CA SER A 67 10.08 18.61 -0.50
C SER A 67 10.81 17.33 -0.07
N SER A 68 11.27 17.26 1.18
CA SER A 68 12.02 16.10 1.68
C SER A 68 11.11 14.88 1.92
N ASP A 69 11.46 13.73 1.33
CA ASP A 69 10.77 12.46 1.56
C ASP A 69 11.43 11.60 2.67
N TYR A 70 12.38 12.15 3.43
CA TYR A 70 13.07 11.42 4.49
C TYR A 70 12.14 11.03 5.66
N GLY A 71 12.23 9.77 6.08
CA GLY A 71 11.62 9.27 7.31
C GLY A 71 10.08 9.15 7.29
N PRO A 72 9.48 8.82 8.45
CA PRO A 72 8.04 8.66 8.58
C PRO A 72 7.23 9.90 8.24
N TRP A 73 5.96 9.68 7.89
CA TRP A 73 4.98 10.74 7.69
C TRP A 73 4.94 11.72 8.87
N GLY A 74 4.83 13.00 8.53
CA GLY A 74 4.73 14.08 9.52
C GLY A 74 6.08 14.65 9.95
N LYS A 75 6.69 14.12 11.01
CA LYS A 75 7.75 14.86 11.74
C LYS A 75 9.10 14.93 11.03
N GLU A 76 9.49 13.89 10.30
CA GLU A 76 10.84 13.77 9.72
C GLU A 76 10.96 14.33 8.30
N LYS A 77 9.82 14.61 7.63
CA LYS A 77 9.73 15.20 6.28
C LYS A 77 10.18 16.67 6.29
N LYS A 78 11.47 16.89 6.50
CA LYS A 78 12.08 18.21 6.72
C LYS A 78 13.29 18.45 5.83
N MET A 79 13.48 19.72 5.50
CA MET A 79 14.58 20.22 4.69
C MET A 79 15.30 21.34 5.44
N PHE A 80 16.52 21.08 5.88
CA PHE A 80 17.35 22.07 6.55
C PHE A 80 18.54 22.45 5.68
N THR A 81 18.84 23.74 5.64
CA THR A 81 20.03 24.29 4.96
C THR A 81 20.23 23.69 3.56
N PRO A 82 19.26 23.81 2.64
CA PRO A 82 19.41 23.28 1.29
C PRO A 82 20.53 24.00 0.54
N TYR A 83 21.23 23.29 -0.34
CA TYR A 83 22.28 23.80 -1.20
C TYR A 83 22.05 23.26 -2.60
N VAL A 84 22.06 24.14 -3.60
CA VAL A 84 21.85 23.78 -5.00
C VAL A 84 23.11 23.99 -5.82
N ILE A 85 23.34 23.07 -6.75
CA ILE A 85 24.46 23.08 -7.70
C ILE A 85 23.84 23.14 -9.09
N HIS A 86 24.28 24.10 -9.89
CA HIS A 86 24.07 24.08 -11.34
C HIS A 86 25.29 23.40 -11.97
N ALA A 87 25.09 22.21 -12.51
CA ALA A 87 26.16 21.38 -13.04
C ALA A 87 26.60 21.84 -14.44
N ASN A 88 27.80 21.42 -14.86
CA ASN A 88 28.39 21.81 -16.14
C ASN A 88 27.61 21.28 -17.36
N ASP A 89 26.75 20.28 -17.16
CA ASP A 89 25.87 19.71 -18.18
C ASP A 89 24.52 20.47 -18.32
N GLY A 90 24.31 21.54 -17.52
CA GLY A 90 23.09 22.34 -17.49
C GLY A 90 21.99 21.80 -16.57
N THR A 91 22.25 20.71 -15.86
CA THR A 91 21.30 20.09 -14.92
C THR A 91 21.58 20.54 -13.48
N TRP A 92 20.71 20.14 -12.55
CA TRP A 92 20.67 20.66 -11.18
C TRP A 92 20.84 19.53 -10.16
N ARG A 93 21.53 19.84 -9.06
CA ARG A 93 21.61 18.97 -7.87
C ARG A 93 21.16 19.74 -6.65
N ALA A 94 20.43 19.08 -5.76
CA ALA A 94 20.09 19.62 -4.45
C ALA A 94 20.64 18.73 -3.35
N LEU A 95 21.07 19.37 -2.27
CA LEU A 95 21.59 18.75 -1.06
C LEU A 95 20.91 19.39 0.15
N TRP A 96 20.52 18.63 1.17
CA TRP A 96 20.04 19.22 2.41
C TRP A 96 20.24 18.33 3.62
N THR A 97 20.26 18.95 4.79
CA THR A 97 20.23 18.25 6.07
C THR A 97 18.81 17.76 6.36
N VAL A 98 18.65 16.50 6.74
CA VAL A 98 17.33 15.92 7.04
C VAL A 98 16.89 16.15 8.49
N ASN A 99 17.82 16.01 9.43
CA ASN A 99 17.65 16.34 10.85
C ASN A 99 19.03 16.43 11.53
N ASP A 100 19.09 16.50 12.87
CA ASP A 100 20.33 16.72 13.62
C ASP A 100 21.04 15.44 14.10
N ASN A 101 20.49 14.25 13.82
CA ASN A 101 20.98 12.98 14.35
C ASN A 101 21.15 11.87 13.28
N ALA A 102 20.47 11.94 12.14
CA ALA A 102 20.54 10.94 11.10
C ALA A 102 21.97 10.84 10.53
N PRO A 103 22.45 9.64 10.20
CA PRO A 103 23.74 9.44 9.55
C PRO A 103 23.62 9.62 8.04
N CYS A 104 22.92 10.66 7.58
CA CYS A 104 22.76 10.97 6.17
C CYS A 104 22.39 12.44 5.97
N PHE A 105 22.71 12.95 4.79
CA PHE A 105 22.05 14.10 4.20
C PHE A 105 21.22 13.58 3.02
N ALA A 106 20.36 14.44 2.48
CA ALA A 106 19.55 14.13 1.33
C ALA A 106 20.17 14.68 0.05
N THR A 107 19.90 14.01 -1.06
CA THR A 107 20.37 14.37 -2.38
C THR A 107 19.25 14.23 -3.39
N ALA A 108 19.19 15.13 -4.36
CA ALA A 108 18.27 15.03 -5.48
C ALA A 108 18.89 15.60 -6.75
N TYR A 109 18.41 15.12 -7.89
CA TYR A 109 18.80 15.53 -9.24
C TYR A 109 17.58 16.09 -9.97
N SER A 110 17.76 17.13 -10.78
CA SER A 110 16.72 17.62 -11.69
C SER A 110 17.33 18.11 -13.00
N GLU A 111 16.65 17.90 -14.11
CA GLU A 111 17.09 18.43 -15.41
C GLU A 111 16.71 19.90 -15.59
N ASP A 112 15.60 20.32 -14.98
CA ASP A 112 14.91 21.57 -15.33
C ASP A 112 14.41 22.39 -14.13
N LEU A 113 14.75 21.99 -12.90
CA LEU A 113 14.30 22.51 -11.60
C LEU A 113 12.87 22.18 -11.16
N VAL A 114 12.00 21.67 -12.03
CA VAL A 114 10.59 21.37 -11.69
C VAL A 114 10.29 19.88 -11.72
N THR A 115 11.09 19.08 -12.44
CA THR A 115 11.06 17.62 -12.43
C THR A 115 12.29 17.10 -11.69
N TRP A 116 12.09 16.70 -10.43
CA TRP A 116 13.14 16.11 -9.61
C TRP A 116 13.06 14.59 -9.67
N ARG A 117 14.20 13.92 -9.73
CA ARG A 117 14.29 12.47 -9.54
C ARG A 117 14.06 12.10 -8.07
N PRO A 118 13.73 10.82 -7.77
CA PRO A 118 13.66 10.30 -6.41
C PRO A 118 14.90 10.64 -5.59
N GLN A 119 14.71 10.85 -4.29
CA GLN A 119 15.77 11.32 -3.41
C GLN A 119 16.61 10.14 -2.93
N ASP A 120 17.92 10.32 -2.92
CA ASP A 120 18.85 9.38 -2.31
C ASP A 120 19.38 9.95 -0.98
N PHE A 121 19.53 9.08 0.02
CA PHE A 121 19.99 9.43 1.36
C PHE A 121 21.25 8.65 1.70
N PRO A 122 22.41 9.00 1.13
CA PRO A 122 23.61 8.20 1.31
C PRO A 122 23.99 8.09 2.80
N ARG A 123 24.18 6.85 3.26
CA ARG A 123 24.50 6.56 4.66
C ARG A 123 25.96 6.86 4.94
N MET A 124 26.21 7.77 5.87
CA MET A 124 27.51 8.24 6.31
C MET A 124 28.02 7.45 7.51
N LYS A 125 29.33 7.50 7.73
CA LYS A 125 30.05 6.90 8.88
C LYS A 125 29.67 7.56 10.21
N GLU A 126 29.28 8.84 10.16
CA GLU A 126 28.98 9.65 11.34
C GLU A 126 27.53 10.15 11.34
N ARG A 127 26.98 10.32 12.55
CA ARG A 127 25.64 10.86 12.78
C ARG A 127 25.62 12.39 12.71
N GLY A 128 24.45 12.94 12.39
CA GLY A 128 24.19 14.37 12.42
C GLY A 128 24.90 15.09 11.28
N CYS A 129 24.71 14.62 10.05
CA CYS A 129 25.25 15.23 8.84
C CYS A 129 24.58 16.58 8.59
N LYS A 130 25.33 17.67 8.74
CA LYS A 130 24.81 19.04 8.73
C LYS A 130 25.42 19.87 7.60
N GLU A 131 24.60 20.78 7.09
CA GLU A 131 24.97 21.80 6.11
C GLU A 131 25.74 21.22 4.91
N PRO A 132 25.18 20.26 4.17
CA PRO A 132 25.87 19.76 2.98
C PRO A 132 26.02 20.90 1.97
N ILE A 133 27.20 20.97 1.35
CA ILE A 133 27.53 21.83 0.20
C ILE A 133 28.22 20.95 -0.84
N GLY A 134 28.15 21.31 -2.12
CA GLY A 134 28.82 20.54 -3.14
C GLY A 134 29.31 21.36 -4.33
N PHE A 135 30.26 20.79 -5.06
CA PHE A 135 30.92 21.41 -6.19
C PHE A 135 30.91 20.45 -7.37
N ALA A 136 30.53 20.95 -8.55
CA ALA A 136 30.67 20.21 -9.80
C ALA A 136 32.13 20.23 -10.24
N MET A 137 32.68 19.06 -10.54
CA MET A 137 34.08 18.88 -10.94
C MET A 137 34.22 18.93 -12.47
N GLU A 138 35.43 19.17 -12.97
CA GLU A 138 35.71 19.27 -14.41
C GLU A 138 35.44 17.94 -15.16
N ASP A 139 35.55 16.80 -14.48
CA ASP A 139 35.28 15.48 -15.04
C ASP A 139 33.79 15.08 -14.99
N GLY A 140 32.92 15.98 -14.53
CA GLY A 140 31.48 15.77 -14.38
C GLY A 140 31.07 15.06 -13.09
N THR A 141 32.02 14.70 -12.21
CA THR A 141 31.71 14.20 -10.87
C THR A 141 31.41 15.36 -9.91
N PHE A 142 31.10 15.04 -8.64
CA PHE A 142 30.83 16.06 -7.63
C PHE A 142 31.57 15.76 -6.33
N ASP A 143 32.11 16.81 -5.71
CA ASP A 143 32.64 16.74 -4.35
C ASP A 143 31.64 17.39 -3.40
N ILE A 144 31.19 16.63 -2.40
CA ILE A 144 30.21 17.06 -1.40
C ILE A 144 30.90 17.14 -0.04
N TYR A 145 30.72 18.24 0.68
CA TYR A 145 31.27 18.46 2.01
C TYR A 145 30.15 18.68 3.03
N PHE A 146 30.31 18.12 4.23
CA PHE A 146 29.34 18.28 5.31
C PHE A 146 30.03 18.33 6.69
N LYS A 147 29.29 18.81 7.69
CA LYS A 147 29.75 18.94 9.08
C LYS A 147 29.13 17.86 9.95
N THR A 148 29.88 17.43 10.96
CA THR A 148 29.43 16.55 12.04
C THR A 148 29.89 17.10 13.38
N SER A 149 29.57 16.43 14.47
CA SER A 149 30.14 16.76 15.79
C SER A 149 31.64 16.48 15.91
N GLN A 150 32.22 15.67 15.01
CA GLN A 150 33.64 15.30 15.03
C GLN A 150 34.50 16.12 14.06
N GLY A 151 33.89 16.82 13.10
CA GLY A 151 34.61 17.69 12.17
C GLY A 151 33.91 17.80 10.82
N LYS A 152 34.71 18.06 9.78
CA LYS A 152 34.26 18.12 8.39
C LYS A 152 34.57 16.82 7.68
N ARG A 153 33.63 16.35 6.87
CA ARG A 153 33.72 15.12 6.08
C ARG A 153 33.47 15.45 4.62
N TYR A 154 33.84 14.56 3.72
CA TYR A 154 33.56 14.72 2.30
C TYR A 154 33.23 13.41 1.61
N VAL A 155 32.44 13.53 0.53
CA VAL A 155 31.87 12.44 -0.26
C VAL A 155 32.11 12.76 -1.73
N HIS A 156 32.62 11.78 -2.46
CA HIS A 156 32.64 11.82 -3.93
C HIS A 156 31.33 11.26 -4.47
N ALA A 157 30.69 11.99 -5.38
CA ALA A 157 29.48 11.52 -6.06
C ALA A 157 29.71 11.35 -7.56
N SER A 158 29.08 10.33 -8.14
CA SER A 158 29.15 10.01 -9.57
C SER A 158 28.50 11.08 -10.44
N HIS A 159 28.79 11.04 -11.76
CA HIS A 159 28.23 11.95 -12.76
C HIS A 159 26.69 12.00 -12.76
N ASP A 160 26.05 10.84 -12.63
CA ASP A 160 24.60 10.69 -12.55
C ASP A 160 24.02 11.00 -11.16
N PHE A 161 24.88 11.35 -10.20
CA PHE A 161 24.55 11.70 -8.82
C PHE A 161 23.77 10.63 -8.06
N ARG A 162 24.05 9.36 -8.35
CA ARG A 162 23.38 8.18 -7.76
C ARG A 162 24.30 7.35 -6.86
N THR A 163 25.62 7.44 -7.05
CA THR A 163 26.62 6.74 -6.23
C THR A 163 27.39 7.73 -5.38
N PHE A 164 27.55 7.42 -4.08
CA PHE A 164 28.17 8.29 -3.10
C PHE A 164 29.22 7.52 -2.29
N GLU A 165 30.47 7.96 -2.32
CA GLU A 165 31.59 7.34 -1.60
C GLU A 165 32.16 8.33 -0.59
N GLU A 166 31.96 8.07 0.70
CA GLU A 166 32.55 8.88 1.78
C GLU A 166 34.03 8.54 1.95
N ALA A 167 34.87 9.57 1.87
CA ALA A 167 36.31 9.40 2.03
C ALA A 167 36.72 8.90 3.41
N GLU A 168 37.88 8.27 3.53
CA GLU A 168 38.39 7.84 4.85
C GLU A 168 38.81 9.02 5.71
N GLU A 169 39.61 9.93 5.14
CA GLU A 169 40.20 11.04 5.87
C GLU A 169 39.22 12.23 6.06
N PRO A 170 39.30 12.97 7.18
CA PRO A 170 38.53 14.20 7.36
C PRO A 170 38.84 15.25 6.29
N SER A 171 37.85 16.10 5.99
CA SER A 171 38.05 17.22 5.07
C SER A 171 38.78 18.38 5.74
N THR A 172 39.66 19.05 4.98
CA THR A 172 40.39 20.25 5.39
C THR A 172 39.85 21.53 4.76
N ILE A 173 38.71 21.47 4.06
CA ILE A 173 38.13 22.65 3.38
C ILE A 173 37.77 23.76 4.39
N GLU A 174 38.09 25.00 4.05
CA GLU A 174 37.86 26.15 4.92
C GLU A 174 36.37 26.49 5.07
N ASP A 175 35.98 27.12 6.19
CA ASP A 175 34.57 27.47 6.46
C ASP A 175 33.97 28.45 5.45
N ILE A 176 34.82 29.18 4.72
CA ILE A 176 34.40 30.10 3.66
C ILE A 176 33.59 29.39 2.56
N ALA A 177 33.78 28.08 2.39
CA ALA A 177 33.01 27.28 1.43
C ALA A 177 31.52 27.17 1.78
N TRP A 178 31.11 27.42 3.04
CA TRP A 178 29.72 27.40 3.49
C TRP A 178 29.00 28.75 3.37
N LEU A 179 29.64 29.77 2.80
CA LEU A 179 28.95 31.04 2.53
C LEU A 179 27.78 30.81 1.57
N ARG A 180 26.67 31.49 1.85
CA ARG A 180 25.44 31.45 1.07
C ARG A 180 25.03 32.85 0.67
N ASP A 181 24.33 32.93 -0.46
CA ASP A 181 23.70 34.17 -0.89
C ASP A 181 22.53 34.51 0.02
N THR A 182 22.13 35.79 0.03
CA THR A 182 20.93 36.23 0.73
C THR A 182 20.05 37.08 -0.16
N ALA A 183 18.75 36.88 -0.06
CA ALA A 183 17.74 37.68 -0.75
C ALA A 183 16.56 37.97 0.18
N THR A 184 15.87 39.09 -0.08
CA THR A 184 14.64 39.44 0.64
C THR A 184 13.44 39.06 -0.21
N VAL A 185 12.79 37.93 0.11
CA VAL A 185 11.60 37.44 -0.60
C VAL A 185 10.37 37.72 0.27
N SER A 186 9.36 38.40 -0.28
CA SER A 186 8.13 38.77 0.43
C SER A 186 8.38 39.45 1.79
N GLY A 187 9.43 40.27 1.88
CA GLY A 187 9.78 41.03 3.09
C GLY A 187 10.56 40.27 4.17
N LYS A 188 10.98 39.01 3.92
CA LYS A 188 11.84 38.23 4.82
C LYS A 188 13.16 37.89 4.15
N VAL A 189 14.25 37.99 4.91
CA VAL A 189 15.60 37.64 4.43
C VAL A 189 15.79 36.12 4.55
N TYR A 190 16.24 35.50 3.46
CA TYR A 190 16.54 34.08 3.39
C TYR A 190 17.98 33.86 2.96
N GLN A 191 18.54 32.70 3.32
CA GLN A 191 19.81 32.19 2.78
C GLN A 191 19.51 31.15 1.70
N GLY A 192 20.32 31.16 0.64
CA GLY A 192 20.12 30.28 -0.52
C GLY A 192 21.27 30.34 -1.51
N ASN A 193 20.98 30.01 -2.76
CA ASN A 193 21.91 30.05 -3.88
C ASN A 193 21.32 30.91 -5.01
N THR A 194 22.08 31.88 -5.51
CA THR A 194 21.68 32.73 -6.65
C THR A 194 22.30 32.21 -7.95
N PHE A 195 21.52 32.22 -9.03
CA PHE A 195 21.97 31.80 -10.35
C PHE A 195 21.49 32.78 -11.43
N ASP A 196 22.29 32.97 -12.47
CA ASP A 196 21.85 33.57 -13.73
C ASP A 196 21.36 32.45 -14.67
N VAL A 197 20.11 32.52 -15.12
CA VAL A 197 19.51 31.54 -16.04
C VAL A 197 18.89 32.22 -17.26
N PRO A 198 18.78 31.53 -18.41
CA PRO A 198 18.03 32.03 -19.55
C PRO A 198 16.58 32.34 -19.19
N LYS A 199 16.06 33.48 -19.65
CA LYS A 199 14.69 33.92 -19.35
C LYS A 199 13.63 32.90 -19.78
N ILE A 200 13.89 32.17 -20.87
CA ILE A 200 13.01 31.10 -21.37
C ILE A 200 12.88 29.94 -20.37
N HIS A 201 13.93 29.63 -19.62
CA HIS A 201 13.91 28.59 -18.60
C HIS A 201 13.02 29.01 -17.42
N LEU A 202 13.14 30.27 -16.96
CA LEU A 202 12.22 30.82 -15.95
C LEU A 202 10.76 30.83 -16.44
N ASP A 203 10.50 31.15 -17.72
CA ASP A 203 9.14 31.14 -18.25
C ASP A 203 8.55 29.72 -18.33
N TYR A 204 9.36 28.71 -18.65
CA TYR A 204 8.97 27.30 -18.55
C TYR A 204 8.57 26.93 -17.12
N ILE A 205 9.42 27.24 -16.12
CA ILE A 205 9.14 26.96 -14.70
C ILE A 205 7.84 27.62 -14.25
N ARG A 206 7.63 28.89 -14.63
CA ARG A 206 6.40 29.62 -14.28
C ARG A 206 5.16 29.00 -14.93
N HIS A 207 5.26 28.62 -16.21
CA HIS A 207 4.18 27.95 -16.90
C HIS A 207 3.80 26.61 -16.25
N TYR A 208 4.80 25.83 -15.81
CA TYR A 208 4.58 24.60 -15.06
C TYR A 208 3.74 24.83 -13.81
N PHE A 209 4.09 25.83 -12.98
CA PHE A 209 3.31 26.18 -11.79
C PHE A 209 1.92 26.74 -12.11
N ASP A 210 1.75 27.49 -13.20
CA ASP A 210 0.44 27.96 -13.64
C ASP A 210 -0.48 26.78 -14.01
N VAL A 211 0.04 25.75 -14.68
CA VAL A 211 -0.69 24.52 -15.02
C VAL A 211 -1.09 23.75 -13.76
N LEU A 212 -0.17 23.58 -12.79
CA LEU A 212 -0.47 22.92 -11.51
C LEU A 212 -1.52 23.69 -10.70
N ALA A 213 -1.46 25.02 -10.73
CA ALA A 213 -2.43 25.86 -10.01
C ALA A 213 -3.84 25.74 -10.62
N GLU A 214 -3.94 25.67 -11.95
CA GLU A 214 -5.21 25.45 -12.65
C GLU A 214 -5.77 24.05 -12.36
N ASP A 215 -4.93 23.02 -12.40
CA ASP A 215 -5.36 21.67 -12.04
C ASP A 215 -5.85 21.60 -10.58
N ALA A 216 -5.08 22.15 -9.64
CA ALA A 216 -5.46 22.21 -8.25
C ALA A 216 -6.74 23.04 -8.02
N HIS A 217 -7.07 23.98 -8.91
CA HIS A 217 -8.33 24.72 -8.87
C HIS A 217 -9.51 23.84 -9.29
N MET A 218 -9.39 23.12 -10.39
CA MET A 218 -10.41 22.18 -10.88
C MET A 218 -10.64 21.02 -9.90
N SER A 219 -9.55 20.45 -9.38
CA SER A 219 -9.59 19.34 -8.42
C SER A 219 -10.30 19.71 -7.11
N LYS A 220 -10.26 20.98 -6.68
CA LYS A 220 -11.02 21.46 -5.51
C LYS A 220 -12.54 21.47 -5.69
N GLU A 221 -13.05 21.21 -6.90
CA GLU A 221 -14.48 21.09 -7.12
C GLU A 221 -15.11 20.05 -6.18
N SER A 222 -16.23 20.44 -5.57
CA SER A 222 -17.02 19.56 -4.71
C SER A 222 -18.49 19.69 -5.09
N PHE A 223 -19.31 18.78 -4.57
CA PHE A 223 -20.75 18.76 -4.84
C PHE A 223 -21.54 19.67 -3.89
N ASP A 224 -20.86 20.32 -2.93
CA ASP A 224 -21.53 21.10 -1.88
C ASP A 224 -22.17 22.40 -2.44
N ASP A 225 -21.74 22.88 -3.63
CA ASP A 225 -22.30 24.05 -4.32
C ASP A 225 -23.16 23.72 -5.55
N ASP A 226 -23.44 22.43 -5.81
CA ASP A 226 -24.11 21.98 -7.05
C ASP A 226 -25.48 22.67 -7.28
N GLU A 227 -26.25 22.96 -6.23
CA GLU A 227 -27.54 23.65 -6.38
C GLU A 227 -27.40 25.06 -6.95
N SER A 228 -26.37 25.81 -6.55
CA SER A 228 -26.12 27.17 -7.07
C SER A 228 -25.44 27.12 -8.42
N ARG A 229 -24.40 26.29 -8.56
CA ARG A 229 -23.61 26.05 -9.78
C ARG A 229 -24.51 25.69 -10.97
N PHE A 230 -25.46 24.80 -10.75
CA PHE A 230 -26.36 24.30 -11.78
C PHE A 230 -27.76 24.92 -11.72
N SER A 231 -27.95 26.04 -11.03
CA SER A 231 -29.26 26.68 -10.84
C SER A 231 -29.98 27.03 -12.15
N GLN A 232 -29.23 27.33 -13.22
CA GLN A 232 -29.78 27.68 -14.54
C GLN A 232 -30.06 26.47 -15.43
N LEU A 233 -29.67 25.26 -15.01
CA LEU A 233 -29.92 24.03 -15.79
C LEU A 233 -31.41 23.65 -15.78
N PRO A 234 -31.96 23.17 -16.91
CA PRO A 234 -33.31 22.63 -16.96
C PRO A 234 -33.46 21.44 -16.01
N SER A 235 -34.70 21.14 -15.59
CA SER A 235 -35.00 20.00 -14.71
C SER A 235 -34.60 18.64 -15.29
N THR A 236 -34.54 18.56 -16.62
CA THR A 236 -34.09 17.41 -17.40
C THR A 236 -32.98 17.84 -18.36
N ILE A 237 -31.86 17.12 -18.33
CA ILE A 237 -30.74 17.28 -19.25
C ILE A 237 -30.90 16.24 -20.35
N GLU A 238 -30.86 16.70 -21.60
CA GLU A 238 -30.90 15.83 -22.78
C GLU A 238 -29.46 15.60 -23.25
N ALA A 239 -29.10 14.34 -23.48
CA ALA A 239 -27.83 13.94 -24.06
C ALA A 239 -28.03 12.78 -25.03
N THR A 240 -27.07 12.58 -25.94
CA THR A 240 -27.07 11.44 -26.87
C THR A 240 -25.81 10.60 -26.65
N LEU A 241 -25.95 9.28 -26.60
CA LEU A 241 -24.82 8.35 -26.62
C LEU A 241 -24.84 7.61 -27.95
N GLN A 242 -23.79 7.81 -28.75
CA GLN A 242 -23.55 7.05 -29.98
C GLN A 242 -22.80 5.78 -29.63
N VAL A 243 -23.41 4.60 -29.79
CA VAL A 243 -22.76 3.31 -29.54
C VAL A 243 -22.41 2.65 -30.88
N ASP A 244 -21.14 2.31 -31.07
CA ASP A 244 -20.68 1.62 -32.26
C ASP A 244 -20.38 0.15 -31.96
N MET A 245 -21.41 -0.69 -32.12
CA MET A 245 -21.31 -2.14 -31.90
C MET A 245 -20.29 -2.84 -32.82
N THR A 246 -19.85 -2.20 -33.91
CA THR A 246 -18.88 -2.76 -34.86
C THR A 246 -17.43 -2.50 -34.46
N HIS A 247 -17.16 -1.46 -33.67
CA HIS A 247 -15.84 -1.12 -33.18
C HIS A 247 -15.69 -1.51 -31.70
N GLN A 248 -14.93 -2.56 -31.45
CA GLN A 248 -14.69 -3.08 -30.11
C GLN A 248 -13.21 -3.40 -29.92
N LYS A 249 -12.70 -3.20 -28.70
CA LYS A 249 -11.34 -3.62 -28.32
C LYS A 249 -11.38 -4.60 -27.15
N PRO A 250 -10.44 -5.57 -27.08
CA PRO A 250 -10.31 -6.42 -25.91
C PRO A 250 -9.89 -5.58 -24.70
N ILE A 251 -10.47 -5.89 -23.55
CA ILE A 251 -10.08 -5.33 -22.25
C ILE A 251 -9.87 -6.47 -21.26
N SER A 252 -9.22 -6.20 -20.14
CA SER A 252 -9.01 -7.20 -19.09
C SER A 252 -10.33 -7.70 -18.50
N ASP A 253 -10.49 -9.02 -18.42
CA ASP A 253 -11.58 -9.67 -17.70
C ASP A 253 -11.31 -9.82 -16.18
N HIS A 254 -10.18 -9.27 -15.72
CA HIS A 254 -9.76 -9.22 -14.31
C HIS A 254 -9.86 -7.81 -13.70
N LEU A 255 -10.49 -6.87 -14.39
CA LEU A 255 -10.39 -5.45 -14.08
C LEU A 255 -10.76 -5.11 -12.63
N PHE A 256 -11.82 -5.68 -12.04
CA PHE A 256 -12.27 -5.32 -10.70
C PHE A 256 -11.90 -6.37 -9.65
N GLY A 257 -11.05 -6.01 -8.69
CA GLY A 257 -10.67 -6.84 -7.56
C GLY A 257 -10.76 -6.11 -6.22
N VAL A 258 -10.14 -6.67 -5.18
CA VAL A 258 -10.05 -6.04 -3.85
C VAL A 258 -8.62 -6.02 -3.34
N PHE A 259 -8.28 -4.93 -2.65
CA PHE A 259 -7.06 -4.78 -1.90
C PHE A 259 -7.30 -5.15 -0.43
N PHE A 260 -6.41 -5.94 0.16
CA PHE A 260 -6.46 -6.30 1.56
C PHE A 260 -5.11 -6.08 2.22
N GLU A 261 -5.12 -5.25 3.26
CA GLU A 261 -4.06 -5.18 4.25
C GLU A 261 -4.62 -5.22 5.66
N ASP A 262 -3.82 -5.66 6.62
CA ASP A 262 -4.17 -5.57 8.02
C ASP A 262 -3.92 -4.15 8.54
N ILE A 263 -4.83 -3.24 8.20
CA ILE A 263 -4.98 -1.86 8.70
C ILE A 263 -6.31 -1.76 9.44
N SER A 264 -6.41 -0.92 10.48
CA SER A 264 -7.66 -0.72 11.22
C SER A 264 -8.31 -2.01 11.75
N TYR A 265 -7.49 -2.99 12.16
CA TYR A 265 -7.91 -4.32 12.63
C TYR A 265 -8.66 -5.12 11.54
N ALA A 266 -8.30 -4.93 10.27
CA ALA A 266 -8.93 -5.61 9.15
C ALA A 266 -8.71 -7.14 9.16
N ALA A 267 -7.55 -7.64 9.64
CA ALA A 267 -7.31 -9.07 9.79
C ALA A 267 -7.63 -9.54 11.22
N ASP A 268 -6.71 -9.31 12.16
CA ASP A 268 -6.85 -9.70 13.56
C ASP A 268 -7.90 -8.81 14.27
N GLY A 269 -8.98 -9.43 14.74
CA GLY A 269 -10.18 -8.73 15.23
C GLY A 269 -11.19 -8.37 14.15
N GLY A 270 -10.88 -8.65 12.88
CA GLY A 270 -11.71 -8.38 11.71
C GLY A 270 -12.07 -9.61 10.91
N LEU A 271 -11.52 -9.70 9.69
CA LEU A 271 -11.80 -10.78 8.74
C LEU A 271 -11.37 -12.14 9.28
N TYR A 272 -10.31 -12.21 10.09
CA TYR A 272 -9.93 -13.44 10.79
C TYR A 272 -10.89 -13.71 11.95
N ALA A 273 -11.52 -14.88 12.00
CA ALA A 273 -12.62 -15.16 12.93
C ALA A 273 -12.19 -15.47 14.38
N GLU A 274 -10.90 -15.37 14.71
CA GLU A 274 -10.41 -15.56 16.09
C GLU A 274 -11.01 -14.52 17.02
N MET A 275 -11.70 -14.98 18.06
CA MET A 275 -12.38 -14.10 19.02
C MET A 275 -11.48 -13.73 20.20
N VAL A 276 -10.42 -14.52 20.47
CA VAL A 276 -9.48 -14.28 21.57
C VAL A 276 -8.36 -13.34 21.13
N GLN A 277 -8.32 -12.15 21.72
CA GLN A 277 -7.21 -11.23 21.54
C GLN A 277 -6.00 -11.67 22.37
N ASN A 278 -4.78 -11.57 21.82
CA ASN A 278 -3.54 -11.98 22.50
C ASN A 278 -3.58 -13.45 22.97
N ARG A 279 -3.98 -14.36 22.08
CA ARG A 279 -4.25 -15.78 22.38
C ARG A 279 -3.03 -16.60 22.84
N ASP A 280 -1.84 -16.11 22.55
CA ASP A 280 -0.51 -16.72 22.74
C ASP A 280 0.36 -15.91 23.71
N PHE A 281 -0.17 -14.83 24.30
CA PHE A 281 0.54 -13.99 25.27
C PHE A 281 1.78 -13.27 24.71
N GLU A 282 1.88 -13.09 23.40
CA GLU A 282 3.06 -12.51 22.73
C GLU A 282 3.05 -10.98 22.61
N TYR A 283 2.01 -10.31 23.11
CA TYR A 283 1.92 -8.85 23.01
C TYR A 283 3.03 -8.15 23.80
N THR A 284 3.65 -7.14 23.20
CA THR A 284 4.72 -6.35 23.80
C THR A 284 4.47 -4.84 23.68
N SER A 285 5.27 -4.04 24.39
CA SER A 285 5.23 -2.59 24.23
C SER A 285 5.77 -2.10 22.88
N ALA A 286 6.42 -2.98 22.09
CA ALA A 286 6.87 -2.66 20.75
C ALA A 286 5.69 -2.57 19.78
N ASP A 287 4.70 -3.47 19.95
CA ASP A 287 3.47 -3.52 19.15
C ASP A 287 2.65 -2.23 19.32
N HIS A 288 2.32 -1.92 20.57
CA HIS A 288 1.60 -0.71 20.96
C HIS A 288 2.02 -0.27 22.37
N ARG A 289 2.16 1.04 22.57
CA ARG A 289 2.56 1.59 23.87
C ARG A 289 1.60 1.13 24.98
N GLY A 290 2.15 0.55 26.03
CA GLY A 290 1.38 0.07 27.19
C GLY A 290 0.87 -1.37 27.08
N TRP A 291 1.08 -2.04 25.94
CA TRP A 291 0.79 -3.46 25.83
C TRP A 291 1.90 -4.31 26.46
N LYS A 292 1.52 -5.52 26.88
CA LYS A 292 2.35 -6.54 27.54
C LYS A 292 1.71 -7.91 27.32
N ALA A 293 2.40 -8.98 27.70
CA ALA A 293 1.94 -10.36 27.53
C ALA A 293 0.54 -10.66 28.13
N THR A 294 0.07 -9.83 29.06
CA THR A 294 -1.24 -9.96 29.72
C THR A 294 -2.32 -9.00 29.18
N THR A 295 -2.02 -8.22 28.13
CA THR A 295 -3.01 -7.39 27.44
C THR A 295 -4.21 -8.25 27.00
N ALA A 296 -5.42 -7.70 27.10
CA ALA A 296 -6.70 -8.40 26.88
C ALA A 296 -7.06 -9.52 27.88
N TRP A 297 -6.15 -9.88 28.79
CA TRP A 297 -6.39 -10.88 29.82
C TRP A 297 -6.57 -10.26 31.22
N GLN A 298 -7.42 -10.89 32.03
CA GLN A 298 -7.70 -10.46 33.41
C GLN A 298 -7.73 -11.66 34.35
N SER A 299 -7.29 -11.44 35.59
CA SER A 299 -7.32 -12.39 36.70
C SER A 299 -7.33 -11.63 38.03
N ALA A 300 -7.94 -12.20 39.07
CA ALA A 300 -8.10 -11.54 40.35
C ALA A 300 -6.78 -11.30 41.10
N HIS A 301 -5.84 -12.25 41.04
CA HIS A 301 -4.53 -12.14 41.69
C HIS A 301 -3.37 -11.98 40.69
N GLY A 302 -3.66 -11.47 39.48
CA GLY A 302 -2.68 -11.31 38.41
C GLY A 302 -2.50 -12.57 37.56
N ILE A 303 -1.67 -12.44 36.51
CA ILE A 303 -1.38 -13.51 35.55
C ILE A 303 0.13 -13.68 35.50
N GLU A 304 0.59 -14.89 35.78
CA GLU A 304 1.98 -15.28 35.62
C GLU A 304 2.20 -15.78 34.19
N VAL A 305 3.18 -15.20 33.49
CA VAL A 305 3.58 -15.59 32.14
C VAL A 305 4.99 -16.19 32.21
N GLY A 306 5.14 -17.42 31.72
CA GLY A 306 6.41 -18.13 31.69
C GLY A 306 6.92 -18.34 30.26
N THR A 307 8.20 -18.71 30.14
CA THR A 307 8.86 -19.01 28.86
C THR A 307 9.71 -20.29 28.92
N ASP A 308 9.73 -20.98 30.05
CA ASP A 308 10.40 -22.27 30.18
C ASP A 308 9.60 -23.38 29.49
N HIS A 309 10.30 -24.26 28.76
CA HIS A 309 9.67 -25.37 28.03
C HIS A 309 8.42 -24.92 27.24
N PRO A 310 8.58 -23.94 26.34
CA PRO A 310 7.44 -23.33 25.67
C PRO A 310 6.77 -24.34 24.73
N LEU A 311 5.56 -24.02 24.27
CA LEU A 311 4.89 -24.79 23.23
C LEU A 311 5.66 -24.72 21.91
N SER A 312 6.21 -23.54 21.61
CA SER A 312 6.98 -23.23 20.41
C SER A 312 8.15 -22.30 20.74
N GLU A 313 9.24 -22.39 19.99
CA GLU A 313 10.35 -21.45 20.13
C GLU A 313 10.03 -20.08 19.51
N ASN A 314 9.10 -20.02 18.55
CA ASN A 314 8.68 -18.78 17.89
C ASN A 314 7.69 -17.97 18.75
N ASN A 315 6.90 -18.67 19.58
CA ASN A 315 5.94 -18.11 20.55
C ASN A 315 6.25 -18.69 21.93
N PRO A 316 7.24 -18.13 22.64
CA PRO A 316 7.73 -18.73 23.87
C PRO A 316 6.81 -18.52 25.08
N HIS A 317 5.88 -17.56 25.05
CA HIS A 317 5.08 -17.21 26.21
C HIS A 317 3.94 -18.20 26.45
N TYR A 318 3.63 -18.46 27.72
CA TYR A 318 2.43 -19.16 28.14
C TYR A 318 1.92 -18.58 29.47
N ALA A 319 0.63 -18.72 29.76
CA ALA A 319 0.08 -18.32 31.05
C ALA A 319 -0.02 -19.50 32.03
N THR A 320 0.30 -19.28 33.30
CA THR A 320 0.08 -20.27 34.36
C THR A 320 -1.32 -20.12 34.94
N LEU A 321 -2.18 -21.11 34.67
CA LEU A 321 -3.49 -21.23 35.30
C LEU A 321 -3.32 -21.95 36.65
N SER A 322 -3.50 -21.24 37.78
CA SER A 322 -3.32 -21.80 39.14
C SER A 322 -4.62 -21.83 39.98
N VAL A 323 -4.93 -20.77 40.72
CA VAL A 323 -6.16 -20.73 41.56
C VAL A 323 -7.26 -19.89 40.93
N ASP A 324 -6.89 -18.91 40.11
CA ASP A 324 -7.83 -17.94 39.55
C ASP A 324 -8.31 -18.31 38.16
N THR A 325 -9.42 -17.68 37.79
CA THR A 325 -9.95 -17.69 36.43
C THR A 325 -9.14 -16.73 35.56
N LEU A 326 -8.75 -17.20 34.38
CA LEU A 326 -8.27 -16.33 33.31
C LEU A 326 -9.47 -15.88 32.47
N TRP A 327 -9.62 -14.58 32.32
CA TRP A 327 -10.67 -13.96 31.52
C TRP A 327 -10.04 -13.31 30.30
N ASN A 328 -10.55 -13.59 29.10
CA ASN A 328 -10.21 -12.82 27.91
C ASN A 328 -11.39 -11.93 27.51
N ILE A 329 -11.11 -10.67 27.21
CA ILE A 329 -12.14 -9.68 26.86
C ILE A 329 -12.46 -9.64 25.36
N GLY A 330 -11.69 -10.35 24.53
CA GLY A 330 -11.80 -10.33 23.08
C GLY A 330 -11.37 -9.00 22.47
N TRP A 331 -11.71 -8.81 21.20
CA TRP A 331 -11.50 -7.56 20.48
C TRP A 331 -12.65 -6.61 20.80
N ASP A 332 -12.50 -5.68 21.75
CA ASP A 332 -13.58 -4.78 22.23
C ASP A 332 -14.86 -5.51 22.72
N GLY A 333 -14.73 -6.75 23.17
CA GLY A 333 -15.83 -7.63 23.57
C GLY A 333 -16.01 -8.83 22.64
N MET A 334 -16.73 -9.85 23.12
CA MET A 334 -17.12 -11.01 22.31
C MET A 334 -18.63 -11.03 22.13
N ARG A 335 -19.12 -10.87 20.90
CA ARG A 335 -20.54 -11.09 20.63
C ARG A 335 -20.85 -12.56 20.55
N ILE A 336 -21.77 -13.02 21.40
CA ILE A 336 -22.28 -14.38 21.45
C ILE A 336 -23.75 -14.40 21.03
N ARG A 337 -24.18 -15.44 20.31
CA ARG A 337 -25.55 -15.55 19.79
C ARG A 337 -26.19 -16.84 20.27
N ARG A 338 -27.46 -16.73 20.66
CA ARG A 338 -28.27 -17.87 21.11
C ARG A 338 -28.52 -18.82 19.94
N GLY A 339 -28.33 -20.11 20.18
CA GLY A 339 -28.48 -21.16 19.19
C GLY A 339 -27.23 -21.42 18.33
N GLU A 340 -26.15 -20.66 18.52
CA GLU A 340 -24.87 -20.84 17.83
C GLU A 340 -23.88 -21.67 18.67
N GLY A 341 -22.90 -22.24 17.97
CA GLY A 341 -21.78 -22.96 18.55
C GLY A 341 -20.48 -22.17 18.42
N TYR A 342 -19.57 -22.38 19.36
CA TYR A 342 -18.23 -21.79 19.36
C TYR A 342 -17.20 -22.88 19.65
N ASP A 343 -16.19 -22.99 18.81
CA ASP A 343 -15.14 -23.99 18.93
C ASP A 343 -13.99 -23.43 19.76
N PHE A 344 -13.92 -23.84 21.03
CA PHE A 344 -12.81 -23.51 21.91
C PHE A 344 -11.67 -24.52 21.73
N SER A 345 -10.43 -24.04 21.73
CA SER A 345 -9.26 -24.90 21.90
C SER A 345 -8.15 -24.20 22.66
N PHE A 346 -7.23 -24.98 23.23
CA PHE A 346 -5.99 -24.50 23.82
C PHE A 346 -4.96 -25.63 23.90
N TYR A 347 -3.69 -25.26 24.05
CA TYR A 347 -2.66 -26.20 24.47
C TYR A 347 -2.47 -26.10 25.97
N ALA A 348 -2.27 -27.24 26.62
CA ALA A 348 -2.03 -27.27 28.05
C ALA A 348 -1.03 -28.36 28.45
N ARG A 349 -0.20 -28.06 29.46
CA ARG A 349 0.61 -29.04 30.20
C ARG A 349 0.47 -28.83 31.70
N ASN A 350 0.25 -29.89 32.47
CA ASN A 350 0.28 -29.76 33.93
C ASN A 350 1.72 -29.62 34.43
N MET A 351 1.92 -28.76 35.43
CA MET A 351 3.26 -28.46 35.95
C MET A 351 3.57 -29.32 37.19
N ASP A 352 2.65 -29.35 38.15
CA ASP A 352 2.82 -29.97 39.47
C ASP A 352 1.91 -31.18 39.74
N VAL A 353 0.88 -31.38 38.91
CA VAL A 353 -0.09 -32.49 39.01
C VAL A 353 -0.14 -33.32 37.72
N ASP A 354 -0.68 -34.55 37.78
CA ASP A 354 -0.83 -35.38 36.57
C ASP A 354 -2.17 -35.19 35.85
N LYS A 355 -3.18 -34.68 36.56
CA LYS A 355 -4.55 -34.53 36.06
C LYS A 355 -5.20 -33.31 36.67
N ARG A 356 -5.85 -32.51 35.83
CA ARG A 356 -6.63 -31.35 36.26
C ARG A 356 -7.94 -31.26 35.50
N GLN A 357 -8.93 -30.65 36.11
CA GLN A 357 -10.21 -30.35 35.47
C GLN A 357 -10.34 -28.83 35.35
N ILE A 358 -10.57 -28.37 34.13
CA ILE A 358 -10.72 -26.98 33.76
C ILE A 358 -12.11 -26.82 33.16
N GLU A 359 -12.87 -25.82 33.62
CA GLU A 359 -14.11 -25.39 33.01
C GLU A 359 -13.83 -24.21 32.09
N VAL A 360 -14.44 -24.21 30.92
CA VAL A 360 -14.39 -23.11 29.96
C VAL A 360 -15.81 -22.59 29.82
N ALA A 361 -15.99 -21.28 29.91
CA ALA A 361 -17.31 -20.66 29.85
C ALA A 361 -17.30 -19.36 29.04
N LEU A 362 -18.41 -19.12 28.34
CA LEU A 362 -18.76 -17.82 27.75
C LEU A 362 -19.71 -17.12 28.72
N ILE A 363 -19.34 -15.92 29.15
CA ILE A 363 -20.03 -15.25 30.27
C ILE A 363 -20.43 -13.84 29.84
N ALA A 364 -21.71 -13.52 30.01
CA ALA A 364 -22.28 -12.21 29.76
C ALA A 364 -21.87 -11.18 30.82
N LYS A 365 -22.09 -9.89 30.53
CA LYS A 365 -21.68 -8.78 31.41
C LYS A 365 -22.34 -8.80 32.80
N ASP A 366 -23.54 -9.36 32.91
CA ASP A 366 -24.27 -9.57 34.17
C ASP A 366 -23.83 -10.83 34.93
N CYS A 367 -22.74 -11.46 34.49
CA CYS A 367 -22.19 -12.72 34.98
C CYS A 367 -23.03 -13.97 34.66
N THR A 368 -24.05 -13.86 33.80
CA THR A 368 -24.78 -15.04 33.32
C THR A 368 -23.90 -15.89 32.41
N VAL A 369 -23.84 -17.20 32.67
CA VAL A 369 -23.12 -18.16 31.81
C VAL A 369 -23.97 -18.47 30.58
N ALA A 370 -23.48 -18.09 29.40
CA ALA A 370 -24.14 -18.33 28.11
C ALA A 370 -23.90 -19.77 27.59
N ALA A 371 -22.70 -20.29 27.79
CA ALA A 371 -22.34 -21.68 27.52
C ALA A 371 -21.13 -22.06 28.38
N SER A 372 -21.03 -23.33 28.81
CA SER A 372 -19.81 -23.84 29.42
C SER A 372 -19.59 -25.33 29.15
N GLY A 373 -18.36 -25.77 29.35
CA GLY A 373 -17.98 -27.18 29.28
C GLY A 373 -16.71 -27.45 30.08
N LYS A 374 -16.38 -28.73 30.27
CA LYS A 374 -15.25 -29.16 31.12
C LYS A 374 -14.26 -30.00 30.35
N ILE A 375 -12.98 -29.64 30.47
CA ILE A 375 -11.84 -30.34 29.90
C ILE A 375 -11.04 -31.01 31.02
N LYS A 376 -10.57 -32.24 30.76
CA LYS A 376 -9.65 -32.95 31.64
C LYS A 376 -8.24 -32.92 31.03
N VAL A 377 -7.39 -32.06 31.58
CA VAL A 377 -5.98 -31.96 31.18
C VAL A 377 -5.18 -33.06 31.86
N VAL A 378 -4.36 -33.78 31.10
CA VAL A 378 -3.59 -34.94 31.55
C VAL A 378 -2.12 -34.84 31.17
N GLY A 379 -1.25 -35.30 32.06
CA GLY A 379 0.19 -35.37 31.82
C GLY A 379 0.90 -34.01 31.87
N LYS A 380 2.21 -34.06 31.59
CA LYS A 380 3.14 -32.92 31.68
C LYS A 380 3.69 -32.46 30.33
N ALA A 381 3.29 -33.11 29.24
CA ALA A 381 3.62 -32.69 27.89
C ALA A 381 2.55 -31.75 27.36
N TRP A 382 2.94 -30.81 26.49
CA TRP A 382 1.98 -29.98 25.76
C TRP A 382 1.05 -30.86 24.93
N THR A 383 -0.25 -30.67 25.12
CA THR A 383 -1.30 -31.39 24.39
C THR A 383 -2.38 -30.40 24.03
N LYS A 384 -2.88 -30.47 22.79
CA LYS A 384 -4.04 -29.70 22.35
C LYS A 384 -5.33 -30.32 22.90
N TYR A 385 -6.24 -29.48 23.36
CA TYR A 385 -7.58 -29.86 23.78
C TYR A 385 -8.61 -28.98 23.08
N ASP A 386 -9.71 -29.59 22.65
CA ASP A 386 -10.80 -28.94 21.95
C ASP A 386 -12.12 -29.16 22.72
N LEU A 387 -13.00 -28.15 22.71
CA LEU A 387 -14.30 -28.19 23.38
C LEU A 387 -15.30 -27.29 22.63
N PRO A 388 -16.31 -27.85 21.94
CA PRO A 388 -17.38 -27.05 21.38
C PRO A 388 -18.32 -26.54 22.50
N LEU A 389 -18.65 -25.25 22.45
CA LEU A 389 -19.53 -24.56 23.37
C LEU A 389 -20.80 -24.14 22.62
N TRP A 390 -21.93 -24.77 22.92
CA TRP A 390 -23.22 -24.47 22.28
C TRP A 390 -24.08 -23.62 23.20
N VAL A 391 -24.57 -22.48 22.70
CA VAL A 391 -25.39 -21.53 23.45
C VAL A 391 -26.86 -21.90 23.30
N ASP A 392 -27.50 -22.35 24.38
CA ASP A 392 -28.89 -22.84 24.39
C ASP A 392 -29.22 -23.79 23.21
N PRO A 393 -28.55 -24.97 23.10
CA PRO A 393 -28.68 -25.87 21.96
C PRO A 393 -30.10 -26.44 21.75
N LYS A 394 -31.01 -26.24 22.71
CA LYS A 394 -32.39 -26.75 22.67
C LYS A 394 -33.45 -25.63 22.60
N LYS A 395 -33.05 -24.35 22.52
CA LYS A 395 -33.95 -23.17 22.63
C LYS A 395 -34.86 -23.21 23.87
N LYS A 396 -34.41 -23.84 24.96
CA LYS A 396 -35.22 -24.15 26.15
C LYS A 396 -34.69 -23.51 27.42
N GLU A 397 -33.49 -22.94 27.40
CA GLU A 397 -32.92 -22.28 28.56
C GLU A 397 -33.52 -20.87 28.71
N LYS A 398 -34.56 -20.76 29.54
CA LYS A 398 -35.13 -19.47 29.97
C LYS A 398 -34.11 -18.58 30.67
N ALA A 399 -32.99 -19.14 31.12
CA ALA A 399 -31.92 -18.42 31.81
C ALA A 399 -31.25 -17.34 30.94
N LEU A 400 -31.34 -17.45 29.61
CA LEU A 400 -30.79 -16.45 28.68
C LEU A 400 -31.85 -15.45 28.17
N ASP A 401 -33.11 -15.58 28.61
CA ASP A 401 -34.17 -14.66 28.18
C ASP A 401 -33.90 -13.26 28.76
N GLY A 402 -33.70 -12.27 27.88
CA GLY A 402 -33.39 -10.89 28.28
C GLY A 402 -31.94 -10.63 28.66
N VAL A 403 -31.05 -11.62 28.53
CA VAL A 403 -29.61 -11.46 28.74
C VAL A 403 -28.97 -10.81 27.52
N ASP A 404 -28.18 -9.77 27.74
CA ASP A 404 -27.39 -9.11 26.71
C ASP A 404 -26.12 -9.91 26.39
N LEU A 405 -26.10 -10.55 25.22
CA LEU A 405 -24.98 -11.34 24.72
C LEU A 405 -24.10 -10.57 23.72
N SER A 406 -24.28 -9.25 23.59
CA SER A 406 -23.47 -8.42 22.69
C SER A 406 -22.03 -8.23 23.18
N GLN A 407 -21.78 -8.41 24.48
CA GLN A 407 -20.53 -8.10 25.17
C GLN A 407 -20.20 -9.16 26.23
N CYS A 408 -19.84 -10.35 25.76
CA CYS A 408 -19.40 -11.47 26.58
C CYS A 408 -17.88 -11.53 26.73
N ARG A 409 -17.42 -12.42 27.61
CA ARG A 409 -16.00 -12.76 27.83
C ARG A 409 -15.82 -14.26 27.85
N LEU A 410 -14.63 -14.71 27.49
CA LEU A 410 -14.17 -16.09 27.67
C LEU A 410 -13.56 -16.24 29.07
N ALA A 411 -13.93 -17.30 29.78
CA ALA A 411 -13.39 -17.66 31.08
C ALA A 411 -12.78 -19.07 31.05
N VAL A 412 -11.54 -19.19 31.52
CA VAL A 412 -10.84 -20.47 31.73
C VAL A 412 -10.65 -20.66 33.24
N ILE A 413 -11.41 -21.60 33.81
CA ILE A 413 -11.65 -21.71 35.26
C ILE A 413 -11.04 -23.02 35.78
N PRO A 414 -10.09 -22.97 36.72
CA PRO A 414 -9.56 -24.18 37.33
C PRO A 414 -10.52 -24.70 38.41
N LEU A 415 -10.93 -25.97 38.31
CA LEU A 415 -11.87 -26.56 39.30
C LEU A 415 -11.17 -27.26 40.48
N LYS A 416 -9.85 -27.46 40.40
CA LYS A 416 -9.03 -28.13 41.42
C LYS A 416 -7.68 -27.45 41.55
N LYS A 417 -7.08 -27.57 42.74
CA LYS A 417 -5.72 -27.10 43.04
C LYS A 417 -4.69 -27.74 42.10
N GLY A 418 -3.61 -27.00 41.86
CA GLY A 418 -2.51 -27.35 40.96
C GLY A 418 -2.29 -26.24 39.93
N ALA A 419 -1.18 -26.32 39.20
CA ALA A 419 -0.77 -25.39 38.17
C ALA A 419 -0.75 -26.08 36.79
N THR A 420 -1.28 -25.40 35.79
CA THR A 420 -1.26 -25.83 34.38
C THR A 420 -0.79 -24.65 33.55
N ALA A 421 0.23 -24.86 32.74
CA ALA A 421 0.60 -23.92 31.69
C ALA A 421 -0.43 -24.04 30.56
N VAL A 422 -0.96 -22.91 30.11
CA VAL A 422 -1.92 -22.81 29.01
C VAL A 422 -1.41 -21.82 27.96
N ASP A 423 -1.59 -22.16 26.70
CA ASP A 423 -1.09 -21.39 25.57
C ASP A 423 -1.98 -21.63 24.33
N MET A 424 -1.89 -20.74 23.33
CA MET A 424 -2.66 -20.79 22.09
C MET A 424 -4.15 -20.96 22.35
N VAL A 425 -4.69 -20.15 23.27
CA VAL A 425 -6.09 -20.19 23.69
C VAL A 425 -6.96 -19.55 22.62
N SER A 426 -7.78 -20.34 21.95
CA SER A 426 -8.52 -19.92 20.76
C SER A 426 -10.01 -20.16 20.93
N LEU A 427 -10.82 -19.25 20.37
CA LEU A 427 -12.27 -19.39 20.27
C LEU A 427 -12.71 -18.89 18.90
N PHE A 428 -13.30 -19.78 18.11
CA PHE A 428 -13.88 -19.42 16.81
C PHE A 428 -15.41 -19.61 16.85
N PRO A 429 -16.20 -18.78 16.15
CA PRO A 429 -17.55 -19.17 15.78
C PRO A 429 -17.51 -20.51 15.02
N HIS A 430 -18.42 -21.43 15.34
CA HIS A 430 -18.50 -22.72 14.64
C HIS A 430 -18.89 -22.55 13.16
N ASP A 431 -19.68 -21.51 12.86
CA ASP A 431 -20.11 -21.14 11.50
C ASP A 431 -19.19 -20.05 10.92
N THR A 432 -17.97 -20.43 10.55
CA THR A 432 -17.07 -19.59 9.74
C THR A 432 -17.50 -19.56 8.27
N PHE A 433 -16.95 -18.62 7.49
CA PHE A 433 -17.19 -18.58 6.05
C PHE A 433 -16.86 -19.93 5.39
N LEU A 434 -17.87 -20.50 4.70
CA LEU A 434 -17.84 -21.85 4.11
C LEU A 434 -17.40 -22.98 5.06
N GLY A 435 -17.51 -22.80 6.38
CA GLY A 435 -17.12 -23.79 7.39
C GLY A 435 -15.62 -24.09 7.44
N ARG A 436 -14.77 -23.17 6.94
CA ARG A 436 -13.31 -23.33 6.97
C ARG A 436 -12.79 -23.27 8.41
N LYS A 437 -12.01 -24.27 8.84
CA LYS A 437 -11.27 -24.23 10.11
C LYS A 437 -10.21 -23.14 10.04
N ASN A 438 -9.92 -22.47 11.16
CA ASN A 438 -9.05 -21.29 11.17
C ASN A 438 -9.52 -20.21 10.16
N GLY A 439 -10.81 -20.19 9.87
CA GLY A 439 -11.37 -19.48 8.73
C GLY A 439 -11.75 -18.04 9.02
N LEU A 440 -12.55 -17.50 8.11
CA LEU A 440 -12.90 -16.08 8.10
C LEU A 440 -14.24 -15.82 8.76
N ARG A 441 -14.38 -14.60 9.28
CA ARG A 441 -15.62 -14.08 9.86
C ARG A 441 -16.66 -13.98 8.75
N LYS A 442 -17.76 -14.71 8.92
CA LYS A 442 -18.70 -15.03 7.85
C LYS A 442 -19.35 -13.82 7.18
N ASP A 443 -19.75 -12.82 7.97
CA ASP A 443 -20.39 -11.59 7.46
C ASP A 443 -19.42 -10.73 6.63
N LEU A 444 -18.19 -10.51 7.10
CA LEU A 444 -17.17 -9.78 6.37
C LEU A 444 -16.74 -10.50 5.09
N ALA A 445 -16.45 -11.80 5.19
CA ALA A 445 -16.08 -12.61 4.03
C ALA A 445 -17.20 -12.67 2.98
N GLN A 446 -18.47 -12.76 3.41
CA GLN A 446 -19.61 -12.70 2.50
C GLN A 446 -19.77 -11.32 1.84
N ALA A 447 -19.56 -10.22 2.58
CA ALA A 447 -19.60 -8.88 1.98
C ALA A 447 -18.52 -8.72 0.90
N ILE A 448 -17.32 -9.27 1.12
CA ILE A 448 -16.25 -9.27 0.10
C ILE A 448 -16.64 -10.19 -1.08
N ALA A 449 -17.15 -11.39 -0.82
CA ALA A 449 -17.58 -12.32 -1.88
C ALA A 449 -18.70 -11.72 -2.76
N ASP A 450 -19.60 -10.94 -2.16
CA ASP A 450 -20.70 -10.25 -2.82
C ASP A 450 -20.25 -9.14 -3.78
N LEU A 451 -18.99 -8.69 -3.72
CA LEU A 451 -18.36 -7.82 -4.73
C LEU A 451 -18.02 -8.59 -6.01
N HIS A 452 -17.99 -9.93 -5.97
CA HIS A 452 -17.50 -10.80 -7.04
C HIS A 452 -16.10 -10.43 -7.56
N PRO A 453 -15.11 -10.19 -6.67
CA PRO A 453 -13.79 -9.72 -7.09
C PRO A 453 -13.09 -10.74 -7.99
N LYS A 454 -12.38 -10.27 -9.01
CA LYS A 454 -11.59 -11.12 -9.92
C LYS A 454 -10.25 -11.53 -9.33
N PHE A 455 -9.72 -10.73 -8.41
CA PHE A 455 -8.49 -11.00 -7.69
C PHE A 455 -8.55 -10.41 -6.28
N VAL A 456 -7.67 -10.90 -5.41
CA VAL A 456 -7.42 -10.32 -4.08
C VAL A 456 -5.93 -10.00 -3.97
N ARG A 457 -5.59 -8.71 -3.81
CA ARG A 457 -4.24 -8.25 -3.46
C ARG A 457 -4.05 -8.39 -1.95
N PHE A 458 -3.02 -9.11 -1.52
CA PHE A 458 -2.70 -9.33 -0.09
C PHE A 458 -1.20 -9.62 0.07
N PRO A 459 -0.63 -9.62 1.28
CA PRO A 459 -1.22 -9.10 2.50
C PRO A 459 -1.09 -7.58 2.60
N GLY A 460 -0.61 -6.91 1.52
CA GLY A 460 -0.75 -5.49 1.18
C GLY A 460 -0.45 -4.47 2.29
N GLY A 461 -0.60 -3.17 2.05
CA GLY A 461 0.41 -2.45 1.29
C GLY A 461 1.65 -2.28 2.16
N CYS A 462 1.67 -1.24 3.00
CA CYS A 462 2.75 -0.95 3.94
C CYS A 462 3.11 -2.12 4.87
N MET A 463 2.16 -3.00 5.18
CA MET A 463 2.40 -4.16 6.06
C MET A 463 3.39 -5.16 5.45
N SER A 464 3.40 -5.34 4.12
CA SER A 464 4.36 -6.22 3.43
C SER A 464 5.82 -5.75 3.58
N HIS A 465 6.05 -4.43 3.61
CA HIS A 465 7.35 -3.81 3.82
C HIS A 465 7.82 -3.78 5.27
N GLY A 466 6.87 -3.74 6.21
CA GLY A 466 7.15 -3.71 7.63
C GLY A 466 7.87 -2.44 8.12
N GLN A 467 8.09 -2.41 9.43
CA GLN A 467 8.77 -1.35 10.17
C GLN A 467 10.29 -1.58 10.18
N GLY A 468 10.95 -1.29 9.06
CA GLY A 468 12.38 -1.58 8.86
C GLY A 468 12.64 -3.02 8.39
N LEU A 469 13.89 -3.30 8.01
CA LEU A 469 14.28 -4.57 7.37
C LEU A 469 14.03 -5.81 8.24
N ASP A 470 14.21 -5.70 9.57
CA ASP A 470 13.97 -6.80 10.50
C ASP A 470 12.49 -7.17 10.65
N ASN A 471 11.58 -6.36 10.08
CA ASN A 471 10.13 -6.53 10.17
C ASN A 471 9.45 -6.69 8.81
N ILE A 472 10.20 -6.88 7.70
CA ILE A 472 9.60 -7.23 6.41
C ILE A 472 8.74 -8.50 6.53
N TYR A 473 7.67 -8.59 5.76
CA TYR A 473 6.77 -9.74 5.86
C TYR A 473 7.32 -10.96 5.12
N HIS A 474 7.85 -11.92 5.88
CA HIS A 474 8.25 -13.22 5.36
C HIS A 474 7.04 -14.16 5.28
N TRP A 475 6.63 -14.52 4.06
CA TRP A 475 5.42 -15.33 3.86
C TRP A 475 5.51 -16.71 4.55
N THR A 476 6.72 -17.28 4.64
CA THR A 476 6.98 -18.57 5.28
C THR A 476 6.65 -18.55 6.78
N GLU A 477 6.73 -17.39 7.42
CA GLU A 477 6.42 -17.21 8.84
C GLU A 477 4.90 -17.18 9.12
N SER A 478 4.07 -17.18 8.07
CA SER A 478 2.60 -17.13 8.14
C SER A 478 1.90 -18.46 7.81
N ILE A 479 2.64 -19.52 7.51
CA ILE A 479 2.09 -20.83 7.13
C ILE A 479 2.53 -21.93 8.11
N GLY A 480 1.87 -23.08 8.04
CA GLY A 480 2.11 -24.19 8.96
C GLY A 480 1.28 -24.10 10.24
N PRO A 481 1.61 -24.93 11.26
CA PRO A 481 0.89 -24.96 12.53
C PRO A 481 0.88 -23.60 13.21
N LEU A 482 -0.27 -23.18 13.75
CA LEU A 482 -0.46 -21.83 14.30
C LEU A 482 0.54 -21.48 15.40
N GLN A 483 0.86 -22.43 16.28
CA GLN A 483 1.84 -22.20 17.36
C GLN A 483 3.27 -21.97 16.85
N ASP A 484 3.57 -22.37 15.61
CA ASP A 484 4.91 -22.23 15.01
C ASP A 484 5.00 -21.03 14.07
N ARG A 485 3.88 -20.33 13.80
CA ARG A 485 3.89 -19.07 13.04
C ARG A 485 4.53 -17.98 13.89
N LYS A 486 5.31 -17.09 13.28
CA LYS A 486 6.03 -16.05 14.01
C LYS A 486 5.21 -14.76 13.97
N PRO A 487 4.70 -14.25 15.11
CA PRO A 487 3.98 -13.00 15.16
C PRO A 487 4.94 -11.83 14.89
N ALA A 488 4.36 -10.68 14.58
CA ALA A 488 5.12 -9.49 14.30
C ALA A 488 4.37 -8.25 14.81
N LYS A 489 5.13 -7.19 15.06
CA LYS A 489 4.53 -5.86 15.12
C LYS A 489 3.93 -5.54 13.75
N ASN A 490 2.72 -4.97 13.77
CA ASN A 490 2.10 -4.33 12.63
C ASN A 490 2.55 -2.86 12.54
N ILE A 491 2.89 -2.39 11.33
CA ILE A 491 3.29 -1.01 11.05
C ILE A 491 2.21 0.02 11.47
N TRP A 492 0.95 -0.40 11.48
CA TRP A 492 -0.21 0.37 11.93
C TRP A 492 -0.36 0.44 13.46
N ASN A 493 0.69 0.11 14.21
CA ASN A 493 0.83 0.18 15.67
C ASN A 493 -0.08 -0.78 16.46
N TYR A 494 -0.16 -2.03 16.02
CA TYR A 494 -0.74 -3.12 16.82
C TYR A 494 0.01 -4.44 16.56
N HIS A 495 -0.50 -5.55 17.07
CA HIS A 495 0.14 -6.86 16.97
C HIS A 495 -0.48 -7.70 15.85
N GLN A 496 0.35 -8.42 15.11
CA GLN A 496 -0.08 -9.33 14.06
C GLN A 496 0.23 -10.77 14.46
N THR A 497 -0.83 -11.57 14.63
CA THR A 497 -0.71 -12.99 15.00
C THR A 497 -0.24 -13.86 13.84
N ARG A 498 -0.45 -13.39 12.60
CA ARG A 498 -0.34 -14.17 11.35
C ARG A 498 -1.19 -15.44 11.35
N GLY A 499 -2.29 -15.45 12.11
CA GLY A 499 -3.31 -16.49 12.09
C GLY A 499 -4.10 -16.50 10.77
N LEU A 500 -4.34 -15.33 10.19
CA LEU A 500 -4.69 -15.15 8.77
C LEU A 500 -3.39 -14.97 7.98
N GLY A 501 -2.88 -16.08 7.46
CA GLY A 501 -1.63 -16.14 6.69
C GLY A 501 -1.87 -16.53 5.24
N PHE A 502 -0.78 -16.82 4.52
CA PHE A 502 -0.85 -17.10 3.08
C PHE A 502 -1.76 -18.29 2.75
N TYR A 503 -1.79 -19.36 3.56
CA TYR A 503 -2.71 -20.47 3.32
C TYR A 503 -4.17 -20.01 3.34
N GLU A 504 -4.55 -19.21 4.34
CA GLU A 504 -5.91 -18.71 4.50
C GLU A 504 -6.30 -17.71 3.40
N TYR A 505 -5.40 -16.82 2.98
CA TYR A 505 -5.65 -15.91 1.85
C TYR A 505 -5.88 -16.65 0.53
N PHE A 506 -5.00 -17.62 0.21
CA PHE A 506 -5.14 -18.43 -1.00
C PHE A 506 -6.42 -19.28 -0.99
N GLN A 507 -6.77 -19.87 0.17
CA GLN A 507 -8.03 -20.60 0.31
C GLN A 507 -9.25 -19.68 0.15
N PHE A 508 -9.18 -18.44 0.66
CA PHE A 508 -10.26 -17.47 0.48
C PHE A 508 -10.44 -17.05 -0.98
N CYS A 509 -9.35 -16.86 -1.72
CA CYS A 509 -9.38 -16.60 -3.16
C CYS A 509 -10.10 -17.72 -3.91
N GLU A 510 -9.74 -18.99 -3.64
CA GLU A 510 -10.43 -20.15 -4.21
C GLU A 510 -11.92 -20.19 -3.85
N ASP A 511 -12.25 -19.90 -2.59
CA ASP A 511 -13.61 -19.94 -2.04
C ASP A 511 -14.56 -18.94 -2.72
N ILE A 512 -14.05 -17.79 -3.17
CA ILE A 512 -14.83 -16.74 -3.84
C ILE A 512 -14.62 -16.69 -5.36
N GLY A 513 -13.76 -17.56 -5.91
CA GLY A 513 -13.44 -17.60 -7.33
C GLY A 513 -12.58 -16.43 -7.82
N ALA A 514 -11.71 -15.91 -6.96
CA ALA A 514 -10.75 -14.85 -7.27
C ALA A 514 -9.33 -15.41 -7.46
N GLU A 515 -8.52 -14.71 -8.24
CA GLU A 515 -7.09 -15.00 -8.37
C GLU A 515 -6.31 -14.41 -7.17
N PRO A 516 -5.35 -15.14 -6.58
CA PRO A 516 -4.49 -14.58 -5.55
C PRO A 516 -3.42 -13.67 -6.17
N LEU A 517 -3.26 -12.46 -5.61
CA LEU A 517 -2.16 -11.52 -5.91
C LEU A 517 -1.37 -11.25 -4.60
N PRO A 518 -0.43 -12.13 -4.22
CA PRO A 518 0.48 -11.89 -3.11
C PRO A 518 1.49 -10.79 -3.44
N VAL A 519 1.67 -9.82 -2.53
CA VAL A 519 2.59 -8.68 -2.62
C VAL A 519 3.71 -8.84 -1.60
N LEU A 520 4.95 -8.79 -2.06
CA LEU A 520 6.17 -9.00 -1.28
C LEU A 520 7.06 -7.76 -1.40
N ALA A 521 7.82 -7.45 -0.35
CA ALA A 521 8.74 -6.31 -0.35
C ALA A 521 9.78 -6.42 -1.48
N ALA A 522 10.16 -5.28 -2.08
CA ALA A 522 11.21 -5.22 -3.10
C ALA A 522 12.64 -5.27 -2.50
N GLY A 523 12.80 -5.88 -1.31
CA GLY A 523 14.06 -5.92 -0.58
C GLY A 523 14.44 -4.61 0.12
N VAL A 524 13.50 -3.68 0.28
CA VAL A 524 13.64 -2.40 1.00
C VAL A 524 12.52 -2.26 2.04
N PRO A 525 12.69 -1.45 3.10
CA PRO A 525 11.67 -1.26 4.12
C PRO A 525 10.64 -0.20 3.69
N CYS A 526 9.55 -0.06 4.45
CA CYS A 526 8.49 0.89 4.12
C CYS A 526 9.01 2.34 4.13
N GLN A 527 8.54 3.19 3.21
CA GLN A 527 8.81 4.63 3.23
C GLN A 527 8.41 5.33 4.54
N ASN A 528 7.52 4.71 5.31
CA ASN A 528 7.05 5.20 6.61
C ASN A 528 7.77 4.57 7.82
N SER A 529 8.84 3.80 7.60
CA SER A 529 9.59 3.14 8.68
C SER A 529 10.22 4.15 9.64
N ALA A 530 10.08 3.92 10.95
CA ALA A 530 10.80 4.73 11.95
C ALA A 530 12.31 4.50 11.87
N ALA A 531 13.04 5.41 12.51
CA ALA A 531 14.49 5.31 12.58
C ALA A 531 14.95 3.98 13.17
N ASP A 532 15.94 3.37 12.53
CA ASP A 532 16.72 2.27 13.09
C ASP A 532 17.53 2.73 14.32
N LYS A 533 18.28 1.81 14.93
CA LYS A 533 19.17 2.10 16.08
C LYS A 533 20.22 3.19 15.79
N ASP A 534 20.49 3.45 14.51
CA ASP A 534 21.47 4.40 14.03
C ASP A 534 20.89 5.77 13.66
N GLY A 535 19.57 5.92 13.72
CA GLY A 535 18.88 7.17 13.39
C GLY A 535 18.44 7.26 11.93
N TYR A 536 18.56 6.16 11.17
CA TYR A 536 18.27 6.10 9.74
C TYR A 536 16.83 5.62 9.51
N ALA A 537 15.99 6.45 8.88
CA ALA A 537 14.54 6.29 8.87
C ALA A 537 13.95 6.36 7.45
N GLY A 538 12.75 5.82 7.26
CA GLY A 538 12.06 5.74 5.96
C GLY A 538 12.50 4.53 5.14
N GLN A 539 12.28 4.58 3.81
CA GLN A 539 12.69 3.54 2.86
C GLN A 539 14.18 3.67 2.56
N GLN A 540 15.00 3.48 3.59
CA GLN A 540 16.42 3.75 3.50
C GLN A 540 17.22 2.50 3.81
N GLY A 541 18.22 2.25 2.97
CA GLY A 541 18.91 0.95 2.93
C GLY A 541 18.06 -0.14 2.29
N GLY A 542 18.55 -1.37 2.37
CA GLY A 542 17.87 -2.54 1.81
C GLY A 542 18.55 -3.81 2.31
N ILE A 543 17.90 -4.96 2.09
CA ILE A 543 18.49 -6.27 2.40
C ILE A 543 19.92 -6.29 1.86
N PRO A 544 20.94 -6.65 2.67
CA PRO A 544 22.33 -6.65 2.22
C PRO A 544 22.47 -7.44 0.91
N MET A 545 23.24 -6.93 -0.07
CA MET A 545 23.33 -7.58 -1.39
C MET A 545 23.80 -9.05 -1.35
N LYS A 546 24.58 -9.42 -0.32
CA LYS A 546 24.98 -10.82 -0.06
C LYS A 546 23.83 -11.74 0.37
N GLU A 547 22.75 -11.17 0.91
CA GLU A 547 21.55 -11.87 1.41
C GLU A 547 20.42 -11.86 0.37
N MET A 548 20.45 -10.94 -0.59
CA MET A 548 19.47 -10.88 -1.69
C MET A 548 19.25 -12.20 -2.44
N PRO A 549 20.26 -13.06 -2.71
CA PRO A 549 20.01 -14.35 -3.34
C PRO A 549 19.09 -15.26 -2.51
N ALA A 550 19.25 -15.26 -1.18
CA ALA A 550 18.38 -16.04 -0.29
C ALA A 550 16.95 -15.50 -0.27
N TYR A 551 16.79 -14.17 -0.33
CA TYR A 551 15.47 -13.54 -0.42
C TYR A 551 14.77 -13.83 -1.76
N CYS A 552 15.52 -13.79 -2.88
CA CYS A 552 14.97 -14.21 -4.17
C CYS A 552 14.51 -15.67 -4.14
N GLU A 553 15.30 -16.58 -3.55
CA GLU A 553 14.88 -17.97 -3.37
C GLU A 553 13.64 -18.12 -2.49
N GLU A 554 13.48 -17.33 -1.43
CA GLU A 554 12.25 -17.30 -0.61
C GLU A 554 11.02 -16.97 -1.46
N ILE A 555 11.12 -16.02 -2.39
CA ILE A 555 10.02 -15.65 -3.29
C ILE A 555 9.75 -16.77 -4.30
N LEU A 556 10.78 -17.42 -4.84
CA LEU A 556 10.60 -18.58 -5.72
C LEU A 556 9.96 -19.76 -5.00
N HIS A 557 10.23 -19.93 -3.70
CA HIS A 557 9.58 -20.93 -2.87
C HIS A 557 8.08 -20.69 -2.69
N LEU A 558 7.60 -19.44 -2.73
CA LEU A 558 6.17 -19.15 -2.74
C LEU A 558 5.50 -19.73 -3.99
N ILE A 559 6.12 -19.56 -5.17
CA ILE A 559 5.62 -20.11 -6.43
C ILE A 559 5.62 -21.64 -6.37
N GLU A 560 6.68 -22.24 -5.83
CA GLU A 560 6.76 -23.70 -5.64
C GLU A 560 5.72 -24.22 -4.64
N TRP A 561 5.50 -23.49 -3.55
CA TRP A 561 4.48 -23.79 -2.57
C TRP A 561 3.08 -23.71 -3.17
N ALA A 562 2.79 -22.72 -4.00
CA ALA A 562 1.46 -22.53 -4.60
C ALA A 562 1.19 -23.49 -5.77
N ASN A 563 2.17 -23.73 -6.63
CA ASN A 563 1.98 -24.40 -7.93
C ASN A 563 2.66 -25.76 -8.07
N GLY A 564 3.65 -26.06 -7.22
CA GLY A 564 4.47 -27.26 -7.36
C GLY A 564 3.72 -28.58 -7.11
N ASP A 565 4.34 -29.67 -7.58
CA ASP A 565 3.91 -31.05 -7.33
C ASP A 565 4.41 -31.52 -5.95
N PRO A 566 3.51 -31.88 -5.01
CA PRO A 566 3.88 -32.32 -3.66
C PRO A 566 4.67 -33.62 -3.62
N SER A 567 4.71 -34.41 -4.70
CA SER A 567 5.53 -35.63 -4.76
C SER A 567 7.02 -35.35 -4.95
N THR A 568 7.37 -34.18 -5.48
CA THR A 568 8.75 -33.81 -5.84
C THR A 568 9.27 -32.54 -5.16
N ASN A 569 8.38 -31.68 -4.65
CA ASN A 569 8.75 -30.39 -4.07
C ASN A 569 8.33 -30.31 -2.59
N LYS A 570 9.28 -29.95 -1.71
CA LYS A 570 9.06 -29.87 -0.26
C LYS A 570 8.03 -28.81 0.14
N TRP A 571 7.96 -27.70 -0.59
CA TRP A 571 7.04 -26.60 -0.31
C TRP A 571 5.61 -26.96 -0.73
N ALA A 572 5.46 -27.53 -1.93
CA ALA A 572 4.17 -28.10 -2.34
C ALA A 572 3.72 -29.22 -1.41
N LYS A 573 4.65 -30.04 -0.88
CA LYS A 573 4.34 -31.04 0.14
C LYS A 573 3.83 -30.39 1.43
N MET A 574 4.39 -29.26 1.86
CA MET A 574 3.89 -28.52 3.02
C MET A 574 2.45 -28.02 2.81
N ARG A 575 2.11 -27.52 1.61
CA ARG A 575 0.73 -27.19 1.21
C ARG A 575 -0.20 -28.41 1.29
N ALA A 576 0.25 -29.54 0.74
CA ALA A 576 -0.50 -30.79 0.76
C ALA A 576 -0.75 -31.33 2.17
N ASP A 577 0.28 -31.32 3.03
CA ASP A 577 0.21 -31.78 4.42
C ASP A 577 -0.69 -30.87 5.27
N ALA A 578 -0.81 -29.59 4.90
CA ALA A 578 -1.78 -28.65 5.50
C ALA A 578 -3.24 -28.91 5.07
N GLY A 579 -3.47 -29.82 4.11
CA GLY A 579 -4.80 -30.24 3.67
C GLY A 579 -5.18 -29.84 2.25
N HIS A 580 -4.28 -29.20 1.50
CA HIS A 580 -4.54 -28.75 0.12
C HIS A 580 -3.50 -29.32 -0.87
N PRO A 581 -3.70 -30.57 -1.36
CA PRO A 581 -2.73 -31.21 -2.25
C PRO A 581 -2.75 -30.63 -3.68
N ALA A 582 -3.87 -30.09 -4.14
CA ALA A 582 -3.98 -29.47 -5.46
C ALA A 582 -3.17 -28.16 -5.50
N PRO A 583 -2.65 -27.72 -6.66
CA PRO A 583 -2.05 -26.40 -6.77
C PRO A 583 -3.12 -25.31 -6.64
N PHE A 584 -2.75 -24.17 -6.07
CA PHE A 584 -3.59 -22.96 -6.06
C PHE A 584 -3.61 -22.23 -7.40
N ASN A 585 -2.70 -22.57 -8.32
CA ASN A 585 -2.60 -21.96 -9.65
C ASN A 585 -2.31 -20.45 -9.61
N LEU A 586 -1.32 -20.05 -8.81
CA LEU A 586 -0.80 -18.69 -8.73
C LEU A 586 -0.34 -18.20 -10.12
N LYS A 587 -0.87 -17.05 -10.56
CA LYS A 587 -0.54 -16.39 -11.82
C LYS A 587 0.18 -15.06 -11.65
N TYR A 588 -0.14 -14.32 -10.58
CA TYR A 588 0.35 -12.97 -10.36
C TYR A 588 1.18 -12.89 -9.08
N ILE A 589 2.24 -12.08 -9.08
CA ILE A 589 2.98 -11.70 -7.88
C ILE A 589 3.26 -10.20 -7.94
N GLY A 590 2.94 -9.50 -6.86
CA GLY A 590 3.34 -8.11 -6.64
C GLY A 590 4.72 -8.04 -5.98
N ILE A 591 5.62 -7.20 -6.53
CA ILE A 591 6.93 -6.93 -5.95
C ILE A 591 7.05 -5.42 -5.70
N GLY A 592 7.16 -5.05 -4.42
CA GLY A 592 7.09 -3.66 -3.99
C GLY A 592 5.65 -3.15 -3.80
N ASN A 593 5.54 -1.93 -3.25
CA ASN A 593 4.32 -1.18 -2.95
C ASN A 593 4.70 0.25 -2.50
N GLU A 594 4.28 1.29 -3.21
CA GLU A 594 4.55 2.68 -2.79
C GLU A 594 6.03 2.99 -2.51
N ASP A 595 6.92 2.37 -3.27
CA ASP A 595 8.35 2.46 -3.04
C ASP A 595 8.93 3.80 -3.53
N LEU A 596 9.82 4.39 -2.73
CA LEU A 596 10.75 5.40 -3.27
C LEU A 596 11.65 4.73 -4.31
N VAL A 597 11.61 5.20 -5.56
CA VAL A 597 12.34 4.63 -6.70
C VAL A 597 13.81 5.11 -6.70
N SER A 598 14.45 4.86 -5.56
CA SER A 598 15.87 5.14 -5.31
C SER A 598 16.77 4.08 -5.96
N THR A 599 18.06 4.38 -6.05
CA THR A 599 19.07 3.43 -6.58
C THR A 599 19.08 2.12 -5.80
N VAL A 600 18.92 2.21 -4.47
CA VAL A 600 18.91 1.06 -3.55
C VAL A 600 17.74 0.13 -3.83
N PHE A 601 16.57 0.69 -4.15
CA PHE A 601 15.38 -0.04 -4.55
C PHE A 601 15.59 -0.71 -5.92
N GLU A 602 15.99 0.06 -6.93
CA GLU A 602 16.12 -0.39 -8.32
C GLU A 602 17.01 -1.65 -8.47
N GLU A 603 18.15 -1.70 -7.78
CA GLU A 603 19.07 -2.84 -7.81
C GLU A 603 18.43 -4.15 -7.32
N ARG A 604 17.69 -4.06 -6.20
CA ARG A 604 17.07 -5.24 -5.55
C ARG A 604 15.81 -5.66 -6.27
N TYR A 605 15.01 -4.67 -6.63
CA TYR A 605 13.79 -4.84 -7.38
C TYR A 605 14.05 -5.60 -8.69
N LEU A 606 15.02 -5.16 -9.50
CA LEU A 606 15.38 -5.84 -10.75
C LEU A 606 15.91 -7.26 -10.52
N MET A 607 16.67 -7.48 -9.44
CA MET A 607 17.19 -8.80 -9.10
C MET A 607 16.07 -9.79 -8.81
N ILE A 608 15.04 -9.36 -8.08
CA ILE A 608 13.85 -10.17 -7.76
C ILE A 608 13.05 -10.46 -9.04
N CYS A 609 12.71 -9.44 -9.83
CA CYS A 609 11.94 -9.60 -11.07
C CYS A 609 12.63 -10.57 -12.05
N LYS A 610 13.95 -10.44 -12.22
CA LYS A 610 14.74 -11.37 -13.05
C LYS A 610 14.68 -12.80 -12.52
N ALA A 611 14.91 -13.00 -11.22
CA ALA A 611 14.88 -14.34 -10.62
C ALA A 611 13.53 -15.05 -10.87
N ILE A 612 12.41 -14.33 -10.75
CA ILE A 612 11.08 -14.85 -11.05
C ILE A 612 10.95 -15.21 -12.53
N LYS A 613 11.21 -14.27 -13.43
CA LYS A 613 10.93 -14.45 -14.86
C LYS A 613 11.87 -15.43 -15.56
N GLU A 614 13.10 -15.59 -15.06
CA GLU A 614 14.05 -16.60 -15.56
C GLU A 614 13.59 -18.03 -15.23
N LYS A 615 12.99 -18.27 -14.05
CA LYS A 615 12.55 -19.60 -13.61
C LYS A 615 11.08 -19.88 -13.95
N TYR A 616 10.23 -18.86 -13.91
CA TYR A 616 8.78 -18.94 -14.09
C TYR A 616 8.28 -17.82 -15.02
N PRO A 617 8.64 -17.85 -16.32
CA PRO A 617 8.29 -16.80 -17.27
C PRO A 617 6.78 -16.59 -17.46
N GLN A 618 5.96 -17.57 -17.08
CA GLN A 618 4.50 -17.50 -17.12
C GLN A 618 3.86 -16.73 -15.97
N ILE A 619 4.61 -16.42 -14.90
CA ILE A 619 4.11 -15.57 -13.81
C ILE A 619 4.12 -14.12 -14.29
N THR A 620 3.01 -13.43 -14.04
CA THR A 620 2.87 -11.99 -14.24
C THR A 620 3.46 -11.28 -13.02
N VAL A 621 4.52 -10.51 -13.23
CA VAL A 621 5.12 -9.66 -12.21
C VAL A 621 4.44 -8.29 -12.26
N CYS A 622 3.73 -7.96 -11.18
CA CYS A 622 3.15 -6.64 -10.94
C CYS A 622 4.17 -5.82 -10.13
N GLY A 623 4.75 -4.82 -10.78
CA GLY A 623 5.69 -3.88 -10.18
C GLY A 623 5.03 -2.75 -9.43
N THR A 624 5.80 -1.72 -9.07
CA THR A 624 5.33 -0.46 -8.51
C THR A 624 5.96 0.71 -9.25
N VAL A 625 5.25 1.83 -9.36
CA VAL A 625 5.80 3.12 -9.82
C VAL A 625 5.82 4.17 -8.71
N GLY A 626 5.79 3.71 -7.45
CA GLY A 626 5.98 4.56 -6.29
C GLY A 626 4.69 5.02 -5.60
N PRO A 627 4.82 5.89 -4.59
CA PRO A 627 3.75 6.17 -3.63
C PRO A 627 2.66 7.11 -4.12
N PHE A 628 2.92 7.86 -5.19
CA PHE A 628 2.02 8.90 -5.68
C PHE A 628 1.98 8.88 -7.21
N HIS A 629 0.89 9.39 -7.76
CA HIS A 629 0.69 9.57 -9.19
C HIS A 629 1.31 10.87 -9.73
N GLU A 630 1.25 11.07 -11.05
CA GLU A 630 1.80 12.26 -11.70
C GLU A 630 1.14 13.57 -11.21
N PRO A 631 1.92 14.64 -10.95
CA PRO A 631 3.38 14.73 -11.00
C PRO A 631 4.05 14.21 -9.72
N SER A 632 4.91 13.21 -9.86
CA SER A 632 5.70 12.65 -8.77
C SER A 632 7.05 12.15 -9.29
N ALA A 633 8.11 12.40 -8.52
CA ALA A 633 9.47 11.98 -8.85
C ALA A 633 9.56 10.45 -9.03
N ASP A 634 9.00 9.72 -8.06
CA ASP A 634 8.96 8.26 -8.05
C ASP A 634 8.10 7.71 -9.18
N TYR A 635 7.00 8.40 -9.50
CA TYR A 635 6.13 8.03 -10.62
C TYR A 635 6.85 8.06 -11.96
N LEU A 636 7.52 9.18 -12.26
CA LEU A 636 8.23 9.36 -13.51
C LEU A 636 9.42 8.39 -13.62
N GLU A 637 10.22 8.25 -12.57
CA GLU A 637 11.36 7.33 -12.53
C GLU A 637 10.89 5.87 -12.59
N GLY A 638 9.86 5.50 -11.83
CA GLY A 638 9.27 4.16 -11.80
C GLY A 638 8.76 3.74 -13.17
N TRP A 639 8.04 4.62 -13.87
CA TRP A 639 7.58 4.34 -15.23
C TRP A 639 8.74 4.22 -16.22
N ALA A 640 9.74 5.08 -16.12
CA ALA A 640 10.95 4.99 -16.95
C ALA A 640 11.67 3.65 -16.71
N PHE A 641 11.81 3.24 -15.45
CA PHE A 641 12.42 1.99 -15.04
C PHE A 641 11.63 0.77 -15.55
N ALA A 642 10.31 0.75 -15.35
CA ALA A 642 9.45 -0.33 -15.78
C ALA A 642 9.44 -0.49 -17.30
N LYS A 643 9.39 0.61 -18.07
CA LYS A 643 9.50 0.57 -19.54
C LYS A 643 10.84 0.00 -19.99
N LYS A 644 11.95 0.42 -19.37
CA LYS A 644 13.29 -0.10 -19.65
C LYS A 644 13.42 -1.60 -19.34
N HIS A 645 12.69 -2.09 -18.35
CA HIS A 645 12.74 -3.46 -17.86
C HIS A 645 11.48 -4.27 -18.12
N HIS A 646 10.66 -3.88 -19.10
CA HIS A 646 9.38 -4.51 -19.42
C HIS A 646 9.44 -6.02 -19.76
N PRO A 647 10.58 -6.65 -20.16
CA PRO A 647 10.64 -8.11 -20.26
C PRO A 647 10.54 -8.83 -18.91
N TYR A 648 10.78 -8.11 -17.81
CA TYR A 648 10.77 -8.65 -16.44
C TYR A 648 9.63 -8.11 -15.58
N ILE A 649 8.99 -7.00 -16.00
CA ILE A 649 7.90 -6.31 -15.31
C ILE A 649 6.74 -6.25 -16.29
N ASP A 650 5.72 -7.07 -16.06
CA ASP A 650 4.59 -7.23 -16.99
C ASP A 650 3.56 -6.11 -16.80
N GLU A 651 3.35 -5.69 -15.55
CA GLU A 651 2.40 -4.65 -15.14
C GLU A 651 3.02 -3.79 -14.04
N VAL A 652 2.52 -2.57 -13.84
CA VAL A 652 2.93 -1.67 -12.75
C VAL A 652 1.76 -1.21 -11.91
N ASP A 653 1.97 -1.14 -10.60
CA ASP A 653 1.00 -0.68 -9.61
C ASP A 653 1.06 0.84 -9.44
N GLU A 654 -0.08 1.49 -9.65
CA GLU A 654 -0.32 2.93 -9.47
C GLU A 654 -1.27 3.19 -8.30
N HIS A 655 -0.96 4.21 -7.52
CA HIS A 655 -1.70 4.56 -6.31
C HIS A 655 -2.07 6.05 -6.31
N TYR A 656 -3.34 6.36 -5.98
CA TYR A 656 -3.75 7.75 -5.72
C TYR A 656 -5.05 7.92 -4.94
N TYR A 657 -5.02 8.87 -4.01
CA TYR A 657 -6.12 9.22 -3.12
C TYR A 657 -6.57 10.65 -3.36
N GLU A 658 -7.54 10.82 -4.26
CA GLU A 658 -7.81 12.10 -4.88
C GLU A 658 -9.18 12.69 -4.56
N SER A 659 -9.33 13.98 -4.82
CA SER A 659 -10.60 14.67 -4.59
C SER A 659 -11.69 14.25 -5.59
N PRO A 660 -13.00 14.37 -5.26
CA PRO A 660 -14.06 14.15 -6.25
C PRO A 660 -13.90 15.02 -7.50
N GLY A 661 -13.44 16.27 -7.36
CA GLY A 661 -13.16 17.15 -8.49
C GLY A 661 -12.07 16.60 -9.39
N TRP A 662 -10.99 16.05 -8.83
CA TRP A 662 -9.92 15.42 -9.61
C TRP A 662 -10.46 14.28 -10.46
N PHE A 663 -11.24 13.36 -9.87
CA PHE A 663 -11.88 12.25 -10.61
C PHE A 663 -12.81 12.72 -11.74
N LEU A 664 -13.48 13.85 -11.54
CA LEU A 664 -14.39 14.44 -12.53
C LEU A 664 -13.65 15.13 -13.70
N HIS A 665 -12.45 15.67 -13.46
CA HIS A 665 -11.71 16.46 -14.44
C HIS A 665 -10.53 15.70 -15.10
N HIS A 666 -10.14 14.53 -14.58
CA HIS A 666 -9.10 13.66 -15.14
C HIS A 666 -9.68 12.44 -15.87
N GLN A 667 -10.69 12.68 -16.72
CA GLN A 667 -11.40 11.59 -17.40
C GLN A 667 -10.59 10.94 -18.52
N ASP A 668 -9.53 11.57 -18.98
CA ASP A 668 -8.62 11.14 -20.04
C ASP A 668 -7.25 10.67 -19.49
N TYR A 669 -7.13 10.48 -18.17
CA TYR A 669 -5.88 10.13 -17.49
C TYR A 669 -5.07 9.04 -18.20
N TYR A 670 -5.73 7.93 -18.58
CA TYR A 670 -5.10 6.79 -19.25
C TYR A 670 -5.16 6.86 -20.80
N ASP A 671 -5.82 7.86 -21.39
CA ASP A 671 -6.11 7.90 -22.82
C ASP A 671 -4.84 8.02 -23.67
N ASN A 672 -3.75 8.58 -23.14
CA ASN A 672 -2.50 8.80 -23.87
C ASN A 672 -1.36 7.83 -23.51
N TYR A 673 -1.62 6.83 -22.65
CA TYR A 673 -0.59 5.90 -22.20
C TYR A 673 -0.07 5.01 -23.35
N ASP A 674 1.17 4.50 -23.22
CA ASP A 674 1.72 3.61 -24.24
C ASP A 674 1.08 2.21 -24.16
N ARG A 675 0.37 1.80 -25.22
CA ARG A 675 -0.28 0.48 -25.31
C ARG A 675 0.71 -0.68 -25.52
N LYS A 676 2.00 -0.39 -25.74
CA LYS A 676 3.05 -1.39 -25.98
C LYS A 676 3.94 -1.66 -24.76
N GLY A 677 3.87 -0.81 -23.73
CA GLY A 677 4.62 -0.97 -22.49
C GLY A 677 3.99 -1.95 -21.50
N PRO A 678 4.50 -2.00 -20.26
CA PRO A 678 3.83 -2.67 -19.14
C PRO A 678 2.38 -2.23 -19.00
N LYS A 679 1.51 -3.14 -18.55
CA LYS A 679 0.11 -2.81 -18.20
C LYS A 679 0.04 -2.03 -16.89
N VAL A 680 -1.12 -1.48 -16.59
CA VAL A 680 -1.39 -0.79 -15.33
C VAL A 680 -2.26 -1.65 -14.44
N TYR A 681 -1.83 -1.80 -13.20
CA TYR A 681 -2.67 -2.19 -12.09
C TYR A 681 -2.93 -0.92 -11.27
N LEU A 682 -4.17 -0.46 -11.17
CA LEU A 682 -4.56 0.62 -10.27
C LEU A 682 -4.83 0.02 -8.87
N GLY A 683 -3.78 -0.27 -8.11
CA GLY A 683 -3.87 -1.13 -6.93
C GLY A 683 -4.40 -0.46 -5.68
N GLU A 684 -4.29 0.86 -5.57
CA GLU A 684 -4.94 1.62 -4.52
C GLU A 684 -5.50 2.93 -5.06
N TYR A 685 -6.81 3.09 -4.94
CA TYR A 685 -7.43 4.39 -5.15
C TYR A 685 -8.67 4.59 -4.29
N ALA A 686 -8.92 5.84 -3.93
CA ALA A 686 -10.19 6.28 -3.36
C ALA A 686 -10.36 7.79 -3.47
N GLY A 687 -11.62 8.23 -3.47
CA GLY A 687 -11.97 9.59 -3.10
C GLY A 687 -11.48 9.94 -1.69
N ASN A 688 -10.67 10.99 -1.55
CA ASN A 688 -10.19 11.48 -0.25
C ASN A 688 -11.27 12.26 0.54
N SER A 689 -12.47 12.39 -0.04
CA SER A 689 -13.64 12.90 0.66
C SER A 689 -14.39 11.75 1.35
N LYS A 690 -15.07 12.02 2.48
CA LYS A 690 -15.87 11.00 3.19
C LYS A 690 -16.78 10.24 2.23
N ASN A 691 -17.10 8.98 2.56
CA ASN A 691 -18.03 8.06 1.88
C ASN A 691 -19.46 8.60 1.66
N LYS A 692 -19.62 9.70 0.91
CA LYS A 692 -20.86 10.33 0.49
C LYS A 692 -21.24 9.77 -0.89
N THR A 693 -22.53 9.76 -1.21
CA THR A 693 -23.04 9.34 -2.54
C THR A 693 -22.33 10.06 -3.69
N TRP A 694 -22.00 11.34 -3.53
CA TRP A 694 -21.28 12.14 -4.53
C TRP A 694 -19.88 11.60 -4.85
N ASN A 695 -19.16 11.16 -3.82
CA ASN A 695 -17.83 10.62 -3.95
C ASN A 695 -17.87 9.34 -4.81
N ALA A 696 -18.80 8.43 -4.48
CA ALA A 696 -19.02 7.22 -5.25
C ALA A 696 -19.44 7.50 -6.72
N LEU A 697 -20.21 8.56 -6.99
CA LEU A 697 -20.57 8.94 -8.35
C LEU A 697 -19.37 9.49 -9.15
N ALA A 698 -18.50 10.29 -8.53
CA ALA A 698 -17.27 10.77 -9.17
C ALA A 698 -16.34 9.59 -9.51
N GLU A 699 -16.13 8.66 -8.55
CA GLU A 699 -15.39 7.41 -8.80
C GLU A 699 -16.07 6.56 -9.88
N GLY A 700 -17.40 6.48 -9.93
CA GLY A 700 -18.13 5.76 -10.97
C GLY A 700 -17.93 6.35 -12.36
N ILE A 701 -17.86 7.68 -12.49
CA ILE A 701 -17.50 8.34 -13.76
C ILE A 701 -16.07 7.96 -14.13
N TYR A 702 -15.15 8.04 -13.18
CA TYR A 702 -13.76 7.65 -13.39
C TYR A 702 -13.62 6.19 -13.84
N LEU A 703 -14.36 5.27 -13.21
CA LEU A 703 -14.36 3.85 -13.57
C LEU A 703 -14.88 3.57 -14.99
N CYS A 704 -15.77 4.43 -15.53
CA CYS A 704 -16.16 4.34 -16.94
C CYS A 704 -14.96 4.60 -17.87
N ASN A 705 -14.07 5.53 -17.48
CA ASN A 705 -12.85 5.86 -18.20
C ASN A 705 -11.75 4.81 -18.01
N VAL A 706 -11.68 4.20 -16.82
CA VAL A 706 -10.83 3.02 -16.56
C VAL A 706 -11.25 1.86 -17.47
N GLU A 707 -12.55 1.55 -17.59
CA GLU A 707 -13.03 0.53 -18.54
C GLU A 707 -12.75 0.88 -19.99
N ARG A 708 -12.90 2.16 -20.37
CA ARG A 708 -12.49 2.64 -21.69
C ARG A 708 -11.02 2.34 -21.96
N ASN A 709 -10.16 2.36 -20.94
CA ASN A 709 -8.74 2.06 -21.04
C ASN A 709 -8.37 0.67 -20.50
N GLY A 710 -9.34 -0.26 -20.41
CA GLY A 710 -9.11 -1.60 -19.90
C GLY A 710 -8.20 -2.48 -20.78
N ASP A 711 -7.75 -1.96 -21.94
CA ASP A 711 -6.69 -2.54 -22.76
C ASP A 711 -5.28 -2.24 -22.20
N ILE A 712 -5.14 -1.25 -21.33
CA ILE A 712 -3.91 -0.94 -20.56
C ILE A 712 -4.12 -1.20 -19.09
N VAL A 713 -5.21 -0.69 -18.50
CA VAL A 713 -5.53 -0.94 -17.09
C VAL A 713 -6.05 -2.37 -16.99
N ALA A 714 -5.22 -3.27 -16.48
CA ALA A 714 -5.51 -4.68 -16.38
C ALA A 714 -6.30 -5.03 -15.10
N MET A 715 -6.07 -4.28 -14.04
CA MET A 715 -6.64 -4.53 -12.70
C MET A 715 -6.86 -3.20 -11.98
N THR A 716 -7.83 -3.15 -11.07
CA THR A 716 -8.06 -2.05 -10.15
C THR A 716 -8.66 -2.52 -8.83
N SER A 717 -8.28 -1.88 -7.73
CA SER A 717 -8.84 -2.12 -6.40
C SER A 717 -8.92 -0.84 -5.57
N TYR A 718 -10.10 -0.60 -4.99
CA TYR A 718 -10.29 0.47 -4.01
C TYR A 718 -9.58 0.13 -2.69
N ALA A 719 -9.03 1.14 -2.02
CA ALA A 719 -8.35 0.99 -0.74
C ALA A 719 -8.71 2.13 0.25
N PRO A 720 -8.68 1.89 1.58
CA PRO A 720 -8.66 0.59 2.24
C PRO A 720 -10.03 -0.13 2.24
N LEU A 721 -10.02 -1.45 2.38
CA LEU A 721 -11.23 -2.28 2.27
C LEU A 721 -12.06 -2.33 3.56
N LEU A 722 -11.42 -2.63 4.70
CA LEU A 722 -12.11 -2.90 5.97
C LEU A 722 -11.63 -1.95 7.07
N CYS A 723 -12.56 -1.50 7.91
CA CYS A 723 -12.23 -0.68 9.08
C CYS A 723 -13.07 -1.05 10.30
N HIS A 724 -12.38 -1.47 11.37
CA HIS A 724 -13.01 -1.61 12.67
C HIS A 724 -13.32 -0.22 13.23
N GLN A 725 -14.59 0.05 13.55
CA GLN A 725 -15.09 1.40 13.87
C GLN A 725 -14.36 2.10 15.04
N ASN A 726 -13.82 1.35 16.00
CA ASN A 726 -13.07 1.89 17.14
C ASN A 726 -11.56 2.04 16.91
N HIS A 727 -11.00 1.47 15.83
CA HIS A 727 -9.56 1.36 15.60
C HIS A 727 -9.16 1.96 14.26
N LYS A 728 -9.68 3.15 13.97
CA LYS A 728 -9.53 3.79 12.66
C LYS A 728 -8.13 4.35 12.43
N ASN A 729 -7.37 3.76 11.50
CA ASN A 729 -6.08 4.29 11.04
C ASN A 729 -6.22 5.20 9.80
N TRP A 730 -7.26 4.99 8.97
CA TRP A 730 -7.49 5.69 7.70
C TRP A 730 -8.98 6.06 7.52
N ASP A 731 -9.28 7.04 6.65
CA ASP A 731 -10.63 7.46 6.24
C ASP A 731 -10.58 8.03 4.81
N PRO A 732 -11.46 7.65 3.88
CA PRO A 732 -12.53 6.63 3.95
C PRO A 732 -12.08 5.19 3.77
N ASP A 733 -12.94 4.25 4.16
CA ASP A 733 -12.81 2.80 3.95
C ASP A 733 -14.08 2.26 3.29
N MET A 734 -14.01 1.13 2.57
CA MET A 734 -15.16 0.58 1.85
C MET A 734 -16.23 -0.06 2.77
N ILE A 735 -15.80 -0.73 3.85
CA ILE A 735 -16.68 -1.46 4.76
C ILE A 735 -16.29 -1.16 6.21
N TYR A 736 -17.24 -0.69 7.01
CA TYR A 736 -17.06 -0.45 8.45
C TYR A 736 -17.71 -1.56 9.27
N PHE A 737 -17.05 -2.01 10.33
CA PHE A 737 -17.59 -3.07 11.16
C PHE A 737 -17.22 -2.94 12.65
N ASN A 738 -17.94 -3.70 13.46
CA ASN A 738 -17.59 -4.03 14.83
C ASN A 738 -18.04 -5.48 15.11
N GLN A 739 -18.10 -5.92 16.36
CA GLN A 739 -18.44 -7.29 16.79
C GLN A 739 -19.89 -7.69 16.45
N ASP A 740 -20.77 -6.71 16.22
CA ASP A 740 -22.20 -6.89 15.97
C ASP A 740 -22.61 -6.55 14.53
N THR A 741 -22.18 -5.39 14.06
CA THR A 741 -22.70 -4.75 12.86
C THR A 741 -21.64 -4.60 11.79
N LEU A 742 -22.10 -4.62 10.54
CA LEU A 742 -21.35 -4.30 9.34
C LEU A 742 -22.15 -3.27 8.55
N THR A 743 -21.46 -2.24 8.06
CA THR A 743 -22.02 -1.17 7.22
C THR A 743 -21.19 -1.04 5.95
N THR A 744 -21.83 -1.22 4.79
CA THR A 744 -21.25 -0.91 3.48
C THR A 744 -21.46 0.56 3.12
N THR A 745 -20.61 1.10 2.25
CA THR A 745 -20.64 2.51 1.84
C THR A 745 -21.26 2.66 0.44
N PRO A 746 -21.63 3.89 0.01
CA PRO A 746 -21.97 4.13 -1.39
C PRO A 746 -20.86 3.70 -2.37
N ASN A 747 -19.60 3.80 -1.94
CA ASN A 747 -18.44 3.36 -2.72
C ASN A 747 -18.42 1.83 -2.87
N TYR A 748 -18.74 1.06 -1.83
CA TYR A 748 -18.95 -0.39 -1.94
C TYR A 748 -19.98 -0.74 -3.01
N ASP A 749 -21.14 -0.07 -3.01
CA ASP A 749 -22.20 -0.33 -3.99
C ASP A 749 -21.75 0.01 -5.42
N MET A 750 -20.95 1.07 -5.58
CA MET A 750 -20.36 1.44 -6.87
C MET A 750 -19.35 0.39 -7.37
N GLN A 751 -18.45 -0.08 -6.51
CA GLN A 751 -17.51 -1.16 -6.86
C GLN A 751 -18.25 -2.44 -7.25
N LYS A 752 -19.27 -2.83 -6.46
CA LYS A 752 -20.13 -3.98 -6.77
C LYS A 752 -20.82 -3.80 -8.12
N PHE A 753 -21.36 -2.61 -8.39
CA PHE A 753 -22.03 -2.27 -9.65
C PHE A 753 -21.13 -2.51 -10.86
N PHE A 754 -19.87 -2.06 -10.81
CA PHE A 754 -18.92 -2.29 -11.89
C PHE A 754 -18.47 -3.74 -12.01
N SER A 755 -18.08 -4.37 -10.90
CA SER A 755 -17.57 -5.74 -10.88
C SER A 755 -18.59 -6.77 -11.41
N THR A 756 -19.86 -6.64 -11.00
CA THR A 756 -20.94 -7.56 -11.39
C THR A 756 -21.49 -7.33 -12.81
N HIS A 757 -21.15 -6.19 -13.44
CA HIS A 757 -21.53 -5.85 -14.81
C HIS A 757 -20.29 -5.56 -15.67
N SER A 758 -19.24 -6.37 -15.48
CA SER A 758 -17.98 -6.30 -16.23
C SER A 758 -18.05 -7.09 -17.54
N GLY A 759 -17.04 -6.91 -18.41
CA GLY A 759 -16.91 -7.63 -19.68
C GLY A 759 -15.45 -7.75 -20.12
N ASP A 760 -15.21 -8.51 -21.19
CA ASP A 760 -13.88 -8.74 -21.77
C ASP A 760 -13.65 -7.97 -23.08
N ARG A 761 -14.64 -7.17 -23.50
CA ARG A 761 -14.55 -6.26 -24.65
C ARG A 761 -15.19 -4.92 -24.33
N TYR A 762 -14.48 -3.84 -24.62
CA TYR A 762 -15.05 -2.49 -24.63
C TYR A 762 -15.65 -2.18 -26.00
N VAL A 763 -16.89 -1.69 -26.02
CA VAL A 763 -17.59 -1.24 -27.22
C VAL A 763 -17.43 0.27 -27.33
N ASN A 764 -16.95 0.75 -28.48
CA ASN A 764 -16.72 2.17 -28.67
C ASN A 764 -18.04 2.95 -28.53
N SER A 765 -17.99 4.04 -27.77
CA SER A 765 -19.14 4.92 -27.61
C SER A 765 -18.71 6.37 -27.40
N THR A 766 -19.55 7.31 -27.79
CA THR A 766 -19.29 8.75 -27.71
C THR A 766 -20.50 9.47 -27.13
N LEU A 767 -20.28 10.19 -26.03
CA LEU A 767 -21.29 11.01 -25.38
C LEU A 767 -21.33 12.41 -26.03
N GLU A 768 -22.50 12.79 -26.53
CA GLU A 768 -22.82 14.12 -27.01
C GLU A 768 -23.71 14.82 -25.98
N ALA A 769 -23.11 15.75 -25.22
CA ALA A 769 -23.76 16.59 -24.22
C ALA A 769 -23.15 18.00 -24.21
N ASP A 770 -23.84 18.96 -23.59
CA ASP A 770 -23.27 20.30 -23.37
C ASP A 770 -22.00 20.20 -22.50
N GLN A 771 -20.92 20.87 -22.90
CA GLN A 771 -19.63 20.79 -22.21
C GLN A 771 -19.71 21.22 -20.73
N SER A 772 -20.64 22.12 -20.39
CA SER A 772 -20.86 22.57 -19.01
C SER A 772 -21.40 21.49 -18.06
N VAL A 773 -21.86 20.34 -18.60
CA VAL A 773 -22.41 19.22 -17.82
C VAL A 773 -21.85 17.86 -18.20
N ALA A 774 -21.19 17.73 -19.36
CA ALA A 774 -20.71 16.46 -19.88
C ALA A 774 -19.79 15.72 -18.88
N TYR A 775 -18.90 16.47 -18.21
CA TYR A 775 -17.98 15.92 -17.21
C TYR A 775 -18.68 15.34 -15.96
N ARG A 776 -19.97 15.61 -15.76
CA ARG A 776 -20.81 15.03 -14.68
C ARG A 776 -21.64 13.82 -15.15
N ILE A 777 -21.38 13.30 -16.35
CA ILE A 777 -22.06 12.13 -16.92
C ILE A 777 -21.01 11.09 -17.31
N GLY A 778 -21.09 9.90 -16.72
CA GLY A 778 -20.22 8.77 -17.06
C GLY A 778 -20.97 7.74 -17.88
N THR A 779 -20.36 7.22 -18.95
CA THR A 779 -20.92 6.12 -19.75
C THR A 779 -19.85 5.11 -20.11
N SER A 780 -20.16 3.83 -19.98
CA SER A 780 -19.30 2.73 -20.42
C SER A 780 -20.13 1.61 -21.04
N VAL A 781 -19.68 1.05 -22.16
CA VAL A 781 -20.32 -0.07 -22.84
C VAL A 781 -19.35 -1.23 -22.91
N VAL A 782 -19.64 -2.32 -22.20
CA VAL A 782 -18.80 -3.52 -22.17
C VAL A 782 -19.60 -4.76 -22.57
N LYS A 783 -18.95 -5.68 -23.26
CA LYS A 783 -19.49 -6.99 -23.61
C LYS A 783 -18.75 -8.06 -22.84
N ASP A 784 -19.50 -8.95 -22.21
CA ASP A 784 -19.00 -10.19 -21.63
C ASP A 784 -19.19 -11.31 -22.66
N SER A 785 -18.10 -11.73 -23.28
CA SER A 785 -18.16 -12.79 -24.30
C SER A 785 -18.47 -14.17 -23.72
N LYS A 786 -18.32 -14.40 -22.40
CA LYS A 786 -18.61 -15.69 -21.75
C LYS A 786 -20.11 -15.94 -21.63
N ASN A 787 -20.90 -14.91 -21.29
CA ASN A 787 -22.36 -15.02 -21.21
C ASN A 787 -23.10 -14.37 -22.41
N GLY A 788 -22.40 -13.65 -23.27
CA GLY A 788 -22.93 -13.01 -24.47
C GLY A 788 -23.63 -11.65 -24.24
N LYS A 789 -23.68 -11.17 -22.99
CA LYS A 789 -24.37 -9.92 -22.62
C LYS A 789 -23.53 -8.70 -22.93
N THR A 790 -24.21 -7.59 -23.24
CA THR A 790 -23.59 -6.28 -23.40
C THR A 790 -24.27 -5.31 -22.45
N TYR A 791 -23.49 -4.66 -21.61
CA TYR A 791 -23.95 -3.75 -20.56
C TYR A 791 -23.61 -2.31 -20.93
N LEU A 792 -24.60 -1.43 -20.90
CA LEU A 792 -24.42 0.02 -20.84
C LEU A 792 -24.54 0.47 -19.39
N LYS A 793 -23.47 1.02 -18.84
CA LYS A 793 -23.46 1.68 -17.53
C LYS A 793 -23.58 3.18 -17.72
N VAL A 794 -24.47 3.82 -16.96
CA VAL A 794 -24.70 5.27 -16.98
C VAL A 794 -24.65 5.81 -15.56
N ILE A 795 -23.74 6.75 -15.33
CA ILE A 795 -23.58 7.47 -14.07
C ILE A 795 -24.05 8.91 -14.28
N ASN A 796 -25.03 9.35 -13.49
CA ASN A 796 -25.53 10.72 -13.50
C ASN A 796 -25.15 11.42 -12.18
N ALA A 797 -24.08 12.19 -12.22
CA ALA A 797 -23.61 12.99 -11.09
C ALA A 797 -24.24 14.40 -11.04
N LEU A 798 -25.23 14.69 -11.90
CA LEU A 798 -25.90 16.00 -11.93
C LEU A 798 -27.04 16.08 -10.90
N PRO A 799 -27.35 17.29 -10.40
CA PRO A 799 -28.57 17.57 -9.61
C PRO A 799 -29.85 17.59 -10.46
N ARG A 800 -29.82 17.03 -11.68
CA ARG A 800 -30.91 17.03 -12.67
C ARG A 800 -31.12 15.62 -13.22
N THR A 801 -32.35 15.34 -13.66
CA THR A 801 -32.63 14.08 -14.34
C THR A 801 -31.92 14.07 -15.70
N LEU A 802 -31.25 12.97 -16.03
CA LEU A 802 -30.64 12.77 -17.34
C LEU A 802 -31.58 11.95 -18.22
N ARG A 803 -31.89 12.46 -19.41
CA ARG A 803 -32.57 11.72 -20.48
C ARG A 803 -31.55 11.47 -21.58
N LEU A 804 -31.13 10.20 -21.70
CA LEU A 804 -30.06 9.78 -22.59
C LEU A 804 -30.66 9.02 -23.78
N LYS A 805 -30.52 9.57 -24.98
CA LYS A 805 -30.85 8.88 -26.23
C LYS A 805 -29.69 7.97 -26.63
N VAL A 806 -29.90 6.66 -26.65
CA VAL A 806 -28.87 5.67 -26.99
C VAL A 806 -29.05 5.25 -28.44
N GLU A 807 -28.19 5.74 -29.31
CA GLU A 807 -28.17 5.42 -30.74
C GLU A 807 -27.21 4.26 -31.04
N GLY A 808 -27.43 3.58 -32.17
CA GLY A 808 -26.67 2.37 -32.54
C GLY A 808 -27.09 1.08 -31.82
N THR A 809 -28.16 1.13 -31.00
CA THR A 809 -28.70 -0.01 -30.25
C THR A 809 -30.23 -0.05 -30.32
N SER A 810 -30.86 -1.14 -29.84
CA SER A 810 -32.31 -1.24 -29.68
C SER A 810 -32.87 -0.55 -28.43
N LEU A 811 -32.01 -0.04 -27.53
CA LEU A 811 -32.41 0.44 -26.21
C LEU A 811 -33.29 1.71 -26.27
N GLY A 812 -33.07 2.59 -27.24
CA GLY A 812 -33.82 3.84 -27.40
C GLY A 812 -33.42 4.90 -26.37
N THR A 813 -34.40 5.55 -25.73
CA THR A 813 -34.14 6.60 -24.74
C THR A 813 -34.33 6.07 -23.32
N VAL A 814 -33.33 6.26 -22.46
CA VAL A 814 -33.38 5.93 -21.04
C VAL A 814 -33.43 7.20 -20.18
N THR A 815 -33.93 7.06 -18.95
CA THR A 815 -33.99 8.16 -17.98
C THR A 815 -33.30 7.76 -16.69
N VAL A 816 -32.25 8.48 -16.33
CA VAL A 816 -31.46 8.26 -15.13
C VAL A 816 -31.72 9.42 -14.17
N PRO A 817 -32.30 9.18 -12.97
CA PRO A 817 -32.56 10.23 -11.99
C PRO A 817 -31.31 11.03 -11.66
N LYS A 818 -31.51 12.25 -11.15
CA LYS A 818 -30.39 13.02 -10.57
C LYS A 818 -29.62 12.14 -9.61
N TYR A 819 -28.30 12.30 -9.56
CA TYR A 819 -27.51 11.77 -8.46
C TYR A 819 -27.63 10.25 -8.29
N SER A 820 -27.60 9.53 -9.41
CA SER A 820 -27.84 8.09 -9.45
C SER A 820 -27.09 7.43 -10.59
N TYR A 821 -27.09 6.10 -10.61
CA TYR A 821 -26.48 5.30 -11.66
C TYR A 821 -27.40 4.13 -12.03
N GLN A 822 -27.31 3.67 -13.27
CA GLN A 822 -28.08 2.53 -13.78
C GLN A 822 -27.27 1.73 -14.79
N VAL A 823 -27.60 0.44 -14.91
CA VAL A 823 -27.10 -0.46 -15.95
C VAL A 823 -28.26 -0.93 -16.83
N PHE A 824 -28.01 -1.02 -18.12
CA PHE A 824 -28.95 -1.50 -19.13
C PHE A 824 -28.28 -2.63 -19.94
N GLU A 825 -29.03 -3.67 -20.28
CA GLU A 825 -28.60 -4.71 -21.23
C GLU A 825 -28.99 -4.27 -22.66
N LEU A 826 -28.05 -4.32 -23.61
CA LEU A 826 -28.21 -3.81 -24.98
C LEU A 826 -28.74 -4.84 -25.99
#